data_AF-A0A7W3UXG7-F1
#
_entry.id   AF-A0A7W3UXG7-F1
#
_cell.length_a   1.000
_cell.length_b   1.000
_cell.length_c   1.000
_cell.angle_alpha   90.00
_cell.angle_beta   90.00
_cell.angle_gamma   90.00
#
_symmetry.space_group_name_H-M   'P 1'
#
loop_
_entity.id
_entity.type
_entity.pdbx_description
1 polymer ?
#
loop_
_entity_poly.entity_id
_entity_poly.type
_entity_poly.pdbx_seq_one_letter_code
_entity_poly.pdbx_strand_id
1 'polypeptide(L)'
;MAWLTVGSVVLAGLCWYALGRLAPLWRGVPLWSRAIWLAASILCGWLLTWMIPLDPAPGLEADVRVQSLATRSPASKGTEVWTRIVVDGKALSLGEVEAGPTWTEAHGYLISPIERPADWLRWRGQYTRNVYIEFYTHDWSGHALARWNDGQQTFDLYSPAGGDFRVLVAGQADDAQFLELPARTPIQYLVQTCQSVAIGLLLLGMVAVAARYPSPSRVTAARGKPISLLRESLLAALPLLIVGSILLLIFNPGILTTDSLMQWNQARNERYEDAHPVLFTFYLWLVQQILPSTALAVWLQMAAMALATGWLAAVVRRACNATVWTSLAGGVLMAVYPLTALFSITLWKDIPYATTVVALTALVIGNVFLDRPSLRQWYNALALVLLAAACIALRHNGPPVALTALLILIVRPGTRLRALACLVLAVGLAWAIKGPLADWVDTKRTSAAYMVYSHHLAAHLAQGHLPSSTEDRALLDAIDHGADDWRYNCAIINPTIFNDAYSIATAVEHQDRLLRIWLEMARKRPDIEFDHLLCASSMVWRFKHSDPMYLYVFGFHTGPEKTLQWVQPGLDGPAQASPVPETAWRIGRAVLKPEYAALWRPAPFLLGLCLLALIAWQRTGDPRMALIPALVLVHSGVLMAASIAQDARYQLPVYIVFLAAAPAMAFARRGTSRRPVSASCSAPE
;
A
#
# COMPACT_ATOMS: atom_id res chain seq x y z
N MET A 1 16.47 -19.20 -23.37
CA MET A 1 16.29 -18.43 -24.64
C MET A 1 14.96 -18.68 -25.38
N ALA A 2 14.39 -19.90 -25.39
CA ALA A 2 13.14 -20.19 -26.13
C ALA A 2 11.86 -19.51 -25.58
N TRP A 3 11.80 -19.14 -24.30
CA TRP A 3 10.66 -18.41 -23.73
C TRP A 3 10.67 -16.90 -24.08
N LEU A 4 11.87 -16.33 -24.29
CA LEU A 4 12.04 -14.93 -24.69
C LEU A 4 11.58 -14.68 -26.13
N THR A 5 11.69 -15.68 -27.01
CA THR A 5 11.23 -15.57 -28.41
C THR A 5 9.71 -15.63 -28.52
N VAL A 6 9.03 -16.53 -27.79
CA VAL A 6 7.56 -16.62 -27.84
C VAL A 6 6.90 -15.40 -27.20
N GLY A 7 7.34 -15.01 -26.00
CA GLY A 7 6.78 -13.85 -25.29
C GLY A 7 6.97 -12.56 -26.09
N SER A 8 8.16 -12.33 -26.63
CA SER A 8 8.45 -11.11 -27.43
C SER A 8 7.72 -11.09 -28.77
N VAL A 9 7.54 -12.24 -29.43
CA VAL A 9 6.76 -12.34 -30.67
C VAL A 9 5.27 -12.09 -30.40
N VAL A 10 4.72 -12.63 -29.31
CA VAL A 10 3.33 -12.35 -28.89
C VAL A 10 3.18 -10.86 -28.55
N LEU A 11 4.11 -10.28 -27.80
CA LEU A 11 4.10 -8.86 -27.43
C LEU A 11 4.19 -7.96 -28.68
N ALA A 12 5.08 -8.29 -29.62
CA ALA A 12 5.23 -7.59 -30.89
C ALA A 12 3.98 -7.73 -31.76
N GLY A 13 3.36 -8.91 -31.83
CA GLY A 13 2.10 -9.15 -32.53
C GLY A 13 0.94 -8.36 -31.93
N LEU A 14 0.85 -8.29 -30.59
CA LEU A 14 -0.14 -7.47 -29.89
C LEU A 14 0.12 -5.97 -30.09
N CYS A 15 1.38 -5.53 -30.09
CA CYS A 15 1.76 -4.15 -30.39
C CYS A 15 1.41 -3.78 -31.84
N TRP A 16 1.72 -4.65 -32.81
CA TRP A 16 1.35 -4.47 -34.21
C TRP A 16 -0.17 -4.41 -34.39
N TYR A 17 -0.90 -5.31 -33.74
CA TYR A 17 -2.35 -5.30 -33.73
C TYR A 17 -2.92 -4.01 -33.11
N ALA A 18 -2.37 -3.58 -31.97
CA ALA A 18 -2.74 -2.34 -31.31
C ALA A 18 -2.48 -1.14 -32.22
N LEU A 19 -1.28 -1.02 -32.80
CA LEU A 19 -0.91 0.03 -33.74
C LEU A 19 -1.80 0.04 -34.98
N GLY A 20 -2.11 -1.13 -35.54
CA GLY A 20 -3.03 -1.29 -36.68
C GLY A 20 -4.45 -0.82 -36.36
N ARG A 21 -4.94 -1.09 -35.14
CA ARG A 21 -6.23 -0.57 -34.65
C ARG A 21 -6.19 0.93 -34.32
N LEU A 22 -5.02 1.44 -33.93
CA LEU A 22 -4.74 2.84 -33.57
C LEU A 22 -4.45 3.74 -34.77
N ALA A 23 -4.12 3.19 -35.95
CA ALA A 23 -3.77 4.00 -37.12
C ALA A 23 -4.92 4.85 -37.67
N PRO A 24 -6.18 4.36 -37.85
CA PRO A 24 -7.27 5.14 -38.44
C PRO A 24 -7.79 6.26 -37.51
N LEU A 25 -8.18 5.88 -36.27
CA LEU A 25 -7.29 6.23 -35.19
C LEU A 25 -6.91 7.69 -34.94
N TRP A 26 -5.62 7.88 -35.24
CA TRP A 26 -4.84 9.05 -34.95
C TRP A 26 -4.76 9.99 -36.15
N ARG A 27 -5.23 9.59 -37.35
CA ARG A 27 -5.12 10.39 -38.60
C ARG A 27 -5.62 11.84 -38.45
N GLY A 28 -6.62 12.09 -37.60
CA GLY A 28 -7.16 13.44 -37.30
C GLY A 28 -6.56 14.15 -36.08
N VAL A 29 -5.65 13.53 -35.33
CA VAL A 29 -4.99 14.13 -34.15
C VAL A 29 -3.72 14.85 -34.59
N PRO A 30 -3.39 16.06 -34.10
CA PRO A 30 -2.15 16.75 -34.43
C PRO A 30 -0.91 15.94 -34.07
N LEU A 31 0.15 16.03 -34.88
CA LEU A 31 1.39 15.26 -34.70
C LEU A 31 2.00 15.44 -33.30
N TRP A 32 2.01 16.68 -32.77
CA TRP A 32 2.54 16.97 -31.45
C TRP A 32 1.77 16.25 -30.33
N SER A 33 0.43 16.18 -30.43
CA SER A 33 -0.38 15.46 -29.44
C SER A 33 -0.12 13.95 -29.52
N ARG A 34 0.07 13.42 -30.73
CA ARG A 34 0.49 12.02 -30.92
C ARG A 34 1.83 11.74 -30.24
N ALA A 35 2.80 12.63 -30.42
CA ALA A 35 4.12 12.51 -29.80
C ALA A 35 4.03 12.53 -28.27
N ILE A 36 3.20 13.41 -27.69
CA ILE A 36 2.99 13.46 -26.23
C ILE A 36 2.38 12.15 -25.72
N TRP A 37 1.33 11.62 -26.36
CA TRP A 37 0.71 10.37 -25.95
C TRP A 37 1.66 9.17 -26.07
N LEU A 38 2.47 9.14 -27.13
CA LEU A 38 3.49 8.11 -27.31
C LEU A 38 4.56 8.21 -26.22
N ALA A 39 5.12 9.40 -25.99
CA ALA A 39 6.13 9.64 -24.96
C ALA A 39 5.60 9.30 -23.56
N ALA A 40 4.38 9.74 -23.23
CA ALA A 40 3.72 9.41 -21.97
C ALA A 40 3.49 7.90 -21.82
N SER A 41 3.09 7.21 -22.90
CA SER A 41 2.88 5.75 -22.85
C SER A 41 4.19 4.99 -22.65
N ILE A 42 5.28 5.40 -23.29
CA ILE A 42 6.61 4.80 -23.12
C ILE A 42 7.12 5.06 -21.71
N LEU A 43 6.95 6.28 -21.18
CA LEU A 43 7.29 6.61 -19.80
C LEU A 43 6.49 5.77 -18.80
N CYS A 44 5.18 5.64 -19.00
CA CYS A 44 4.34 4.75 -18.18
C CYS A 44 4.79 3.29 -18.29
N GLY A 45 5.13 2.83 -19.49
CA GLY A 45 5.67 1.49 -19.72
C GLY A 45 6.99 1.29 -18.98
N TRP A 46 7.88 2.27 -19.01
CA TRP A 46 9.12 2.28 -18.25
C TRP A 46 8.84 2.18 -16.76
N LEU A 47 8.05 3.08 -16.18
CA LEU A 47 7.65 3.03 -14.77
C LEU A 47 7.04 1.67 -14.39
N LEU A 48 6.18 1.09 -15.24
CA LEU A 48 5.59 -0.22 -15.00
C LEU A 48 6.61 -1.35 -14.94
N THR A 49 7.74 -1.27 -15.67
CA THR A 49 8.82 -2.28 -15.52
C THR A 49 9.49 -2.27 -14.15
N TRP A 50 9.32 -1.19 -13.37
CA TRP A 50 9.80 -1.07 -12.00
C TRP A 50 8.70 -1.39 -10.98
N MET A 51 7.46 -1.03 -11.29
CA MET A 51 6.30 -1.30 -10.44
C MET A 51 5.91 -2.78 -10.45
N ILE A 52 6.01 -3.42 -11.62
CA ILE A 52 5.75 -4.84 -11.86
C ILE A 52 7.08 -5.61 -11.72
N PRO A 53 7.12 -6.77 -11.06
CA PRO A 53 8.34 -7.57 -10.92
C PRO A 53 8.72 -8.27 -12.23
N LEU A 54 9.16 -7.51 -13.23
CA LEU A 54 9.78 -8.09 -14.42
C LEU A 54 11.25 -8.34 -14.11
N ASP A 55 11.64 -9.62 -14.07
CA ASP A 55 13.04 -9.98 -13.88
C ASP A 55 13.88 -9.46 -15.05
N PRO A 56 15.08 -8.93 -14.77
CA PRO A 56 15.96 -8.42 -15.81
C PRO A 56 16.48 -9.58 -16.65
N ALA A 57 15.79 -9.86 -17.76
CA ALA A 57 16.24 -10.82 -18.76
C ALA A 57 17.34 -10.20 -19.65
N PRO A 58 18.25 -11.01 -20.24
CA PRO A 58 18.36 -12.47 -20.13
C PRO A 58 18.95 -12.92 -18.79
N GLY A 59 18.73 -14.20 -18.44
CA GLY A 59 19.48 -14.83 -17.36
C GLY A 59 20.95 -15.02 -17.74
N LEU A 60 21.85 -14.76 -16.80
CA LEU A 60 23.29 -14.99 -16.84
C LEU A 60 23.59 -16.39 -16.28
N GLU A 61 24.72 -16.99 -16.66
CA GLU A 61 25.12 -18.28 -16.10
C GLU A 61 25.97 -18.12 -14.84
N ALA A 62 25.69 -18.94 -13.84
CA ALA A 62 26.54 -19.13 -12.68
C ALA A 62 26.78 -20.63 -12.44
N ASP A 63 27.99 -20.92 -12.02
CA ASP A 63 28.46 -22.24 -11.60
C ASP A 63 28.95 -22.09 -10.16
N VAL A 64 28.27 -22.74 -9.24
CA VAL A 64 28.48 -22.62 -7.79
C VAL A 64 28.72 -24.02 -7.24
N ARG A 65 29.78 -24.19 -6.45
CA ARG A 65 30.12 -25.45 -5.80
C ARG A 65 30.41 -25.23 -4.33
N VAL A 66 29.79 -26.02 -3.47
CA VAL A 66 30.11 -26.09 -2.04
C VAL A 66 30.68 -27.47 -1.75
N GLN A 67 31.80 -27.52 -1.07
CA GLN A 67 32.46 -28.76 -0.66
C GLN A 67 32.61 -28.78 0.85
N SER A 68 32.08 -29.81 1.52
CA SER A 68 32.41 -30.08 2.91
C SER A 68 33.85 -30.61 2.97
N LEU A 69 34.68 -30.03 3.83
CA LEU A 69 36.10 -30.42 3.92
C LEU A 69 36.33 -31.58 4.91
N ALA A 70 35.29 -32.05 5.59
CA ALA A 70 35.37 -33.06 6.66
C ALA A 70 36.43 -32.75 7.73
N THR A 71 36.69 -31.46 7.93
CA THR A 71 37.58 -30.93 8.97
C THR A 71 36.80 -29.95 9.82
N ARG A 72 37.28 -29.70 11.03
CA ARG A 72 36.65 -28.80 12.00
C ARG A 72 37.68 -27.99 12.76
N SER A 73 37.27 -26.84 13.28
CA SER A 73 38.05 -26.11 14.26
C SER A 73 38.07 -26.83 15.61
N PRO A 74 39.08 -26.62 16.47
CA PRO A 74 39.19 -27.30 17.76
C PRO A 74 37.98 -27.11 18.69
N ALA A 75 37.24 -26.01 18.53
CA ALA A 75 36.07 -25.68 19.34
C ALA A 75 34.77 -26.34 18.86
N SER A 76 34.74 -26.84 17.61
CA SER A 76 33.54 -27.44 17.02
C SER A 76 33.33 -28.89 17.44
N LYS A 77 32.08 -29.27 17.68
CA LYS A 77 31.66 -30.62 18.07
C LYS A 77 31.51 -31.57 16.88
N GLY A 78 31.47 -31.06 15.65
CA GLY A 78 31.20 -31.85 14.45
C GLY A 78 31.89 -31.32 13.20
N THR A 79 31.58 -31.93 12.06
CA THR A 79 32.09 -31.54 10.74
C THR A 79 30.96 -31.25 9.76
N GLU A 80 29.73 -31.11 10.24
CA GLU A 80 28.58 -30.97 9.36
C GLU A 80 28.52 -29.60 8.69
N VAL A 81 27.91 -29.55 7.51
CA VAL A 81 27.77 -28.31 6.74
C VAL A 81 26.31 -28.18 6.33
N TRP A 82 25.67 -27.12 6.78
CA TRP A 82 24.30 -26.77 6.45
C TRP A 82 24.32 -25.58 5.51
N THR A 83 23.75 -25.75 4.31
CA THR A 83 23.77 -24.69 3.30
C THR A 83 22.53 -24.68 2.42
N ARG A 84 22.28 -23.54 1.78
CA ARG A 84 21.31 -23.37 0.70
C ARG A 84 21.99 -22.60 -0.41
N ILE A 85 21.84 -23.06 -1.65
CA ILE A 85 22.08 -22.21 -2.81
C ILE A 85 20.77 -21.49 -3.10
N VAL A 86 20.79 -20.17 -3.06
CA VAL A 86 19.61 -19.32 -3.30
C VAL A 86 19.80 -18.58 -4.61
N VAL A 87 18.96 -18.89 -5.61
CA VAL A 87 19.00 -18.27 -6.94
C VAL A 87 17.76 -17.40 -7.10
N ASP A 88 17.96 -16.09 -7.33
CA ASP A 88 16.88 -15.10 -7.49
C ASP A 88 15.82 -15.15 -6.36
N GLY A 89 16.27 -15.42 -5.12
CA GLY A 89 15.43 -15.53 -3.93
C GLY A 89 14.76 -16.89 -3.72
N LYS A 90 15.01 -17.89 -4.57
CA LYS A 90 14.56 -19.27 -4.38
C LYS A 90 15.70 -20.15 -3.89
N ALA A 91 15.55 -20.76 -2.71
CA ALA A 91 16.44 -21.82 -2.25
C ALA A 91 16.23 -23.08 -3.10
N LEU A 92 17.32 -23.64 -3.61
CA LEU A 92 17.31 -24.86 -4.42
C LEU A 92 17.16 -26.10 -3.52
N SER A 93 16.35 -27.06 -3.97
CA SER A 93 16.24 -28.37 -3.32
C SER A 93 17.33 -29.33 -3.80
N LEU A 94 17.52 -30.47 -3.13
CA LEU A 94 18.54 -31.46 -3.48
C LEU A 94 18.34 -32.02 -4.89
N GLY A 95 17.11 -32.05 -5.38
CA GLY A 95 16.80 -32.46 -6.76
C GLY A 95 17.14 -31.43 -7.83
N GLU A 96 17.49 -30.20 -7.44
CA GLU A 96 17.83 -29.08 -8.35
C GLU A 96 19.34 -28.81 -8.41
N VAL A 97 20.13 -29.56 -7.64
CA VAL A 97 21.60 -29.47 -7.58
C VAL A 97 22.23 -30.83 -7.84
N GLU A 98 23.44 -30.84 -8.40
CA GLU A 98 24.26 -32.05 -8.44
C GLU A 98 24.93 -32.21 -7.08
N ALA A 99 24.66 -33.29 -6.35
CA ALA A 99 25.25 -33.53 -5.05
C ALA A 99 25.89 -34.92 -4.97
N GLY A 100 26.95 -35.02 -4.17
CA GLY A 100 27.53 -36.30 -3.79
C GLY A 100 26.65 -37.10 -2.84
N PRO A 101 26.99 -38.38 -2.59
CA PRO A 101 26.11 -39.36 -1.97
C PRO A 101 25.80 -39.09 -0.50
N THR A 102 26.53 -38.18 0.16
CA THR A 102 26.36 -37.91 1.60
C THR A 102 25.38 -36.78 1.90
N TRP A 103 25.07 -35.93 0.92
CA TRP A 103 24.20 -34.77 1.13
C TRP A 103 22.73 -35.19 1.25
N THR A 104 22.03 -34.59 2.21
CA THR A 104 20.60 -34.81 2.47
C THR A 104 19.86 -33.48 2.55
N GLU A 105 18.53 -33.51 2.46
CA GLU A 105 17.70 -32.30 2.59
C GLU A 105 16.81 -32.41 3.83
N ALA A 106 16.93 -31.46 4.75
CA ALA A 106 16.06 -31.35 5.92
C ALA A 106 15.95 -29.89 6.38
N HIS A 107 14.80 -29.52 6.94
CA HIS A 107 14.54 -28.16 7.45
C HIS A 107 14.81 -27.05 6.41
N GLY A 108 14.66 -27.38 5.13
CA GLY A 108 14.95 -26.48 4.00
C GLY A 108 16.44 -26.24 3.75
N TYR A 109 17.36 -26.96 4.38
CA TYR A 109 18.80 -26.91 4.11
C TYR A 109 19.26 -28.19 3.40
N LEU A 110 20.32 -28.03 2.62
CA LEU A 110 21.18 -29.12 2.16
C LEU A 110 22.24 -29.37 3.23
N ILE A 111 22.33 -30.60 3.71
CA ILE A 111 23.12 -30.96 4.88
C ILE A 111 24.13 -32.05 4.52
N SER A 112 25.41 -31.76 4.75
CA SER A 112 26.48 -32.76 4.79
C SER A 112 26.61 -33.27 6.24
N PRO A 113 26.33 -34.55 6.54
CA PRO A 113 26.27 -35.09 7.89
C PRO A 113 27.63 -35.12 8.62
N ILE A 114 27.56 -35.23 9.95
CA ILE A 114 28.71 -35.42 10.84
C ILE A 114 29.52 -36.68 10.43
N GLU A 115 30.86 -36.60 10.51
CA GLU A 115 31.80 -37.73 10.35
C GLU A 115 31.74 -38.46 8.98
N ARG A 116 31.30 -37.77 7.93
CA ARG A 116 31.39 -38.24 6.55
C ARG A 116 32.65 -37.71 5.86
N PRO A 117 33.20 -38.44 4.87
CA PRO A 117 34.31 -37.93 4.07
C PRO A 117 33.91 -36.65 3.34
N ALA A 118 34.91 -35.84 2.97
CA ALA A 118 34.70 -34.61 2.22
C ALA A 118 33.85 -34.90 0.96
N ASP A 119 32.76 -34.15 0.82
CA ASP A 119 31.80 -34.34 -0.26
C ASP A 119 31.37 -32.99 -0.83
N TRP A 120 30.67 -32.99 -1.95
CA TRP A 120 30.39 -31.76 -2.71
C TRP A 120 28.94 -31.66 -3.16
N LEU A 121 28.50 -30.44 -3.35
CA LEU A 121 27.32 -30.07 -4.12
C LEU A 121 27.71 -29.01 -5.14
N ARG A 122 27.09 -29.04 -6.32
CA ARG A 122 27.30 -28.12 -7.42
C ARG A 122 25.96 -27.75 -8.02
N TRP A 123 25.79 -26.48 -8.31
CA TRP A 123 24.73 -25.98 -9.14
C TRP A 123 25.32 -25.21 -10.31
N ARG A 124 24.88 -25.54 -11.52
CA ARG A 124 25.16 -24.73 -12.70
C ARG A 124 23.84 -24.39 -13.36
N GLY A 125 23.53 -23.11 -13.50
CA GLY A 125 22.27 -22.69 -14.06
C GLY A 125 22.24 -21.20 -14.41
N GLN A 126 21.05 -20.77 -14.86
CA GLN A 126 20.82 -19.37 -15.19
C GLN A 126 20.23 -18.63 -13.98
N TYR A 127 20.70 -17.41 -13.74
CA TYR A 127 20.18 -16.47 -12.74
C TYR A 127 19.90 -15.11 -13.40
N THR A 128 19.00 -14.31 -12.86
CA THR A 128 18.65 -12.99 -13.42
C THR A 128 19.07 -11.83 -12.52
N ARG A 129 19.02 -12.01 -11.21
CA ARG A 129 19.31 -11.00 -10.18
C ARG A 129 20.58 -11.34 -9.43
N ASN A 130 20.59 -12.47 -8.74
CA ASN A 130 21.69 -12.87 -7.87
C ASN A 130 21.66 -14.35 -7.52
N VAL A 131 22.82 -14.81 -7.07
CA VAL A 131 23.03 -16.13 -6.51
C VAL A 131 23.77 -15.96 -5.20
N TYR A 132 23.18 -16.51 -4.13
CA TYR A 132 23.78 -16.58 -2.81
C TYR A 132 24.07 -18.02 -2.43
N ILE A 133 25.09 -18.17 -1.59
CA ILE A 133 25.25 -19.33 -0.72
C ILE A 133 24.89 -18.88 0.69
N GLU A 134 23.83 -19.43 1.26
CA GLU A 134 23.47 -19.23 2.66
C GLU A 134 24.04 -20.41 3.46
N PHE A 135 24.76 -20.12 4.54
CA PHE A 135 25.25 -21.11 5.48
C PHE A 135 24.55 -20.94 6.82
N TYR A 136 24.17 -22.05 7.43
CA TYR A 136 23.73 -22.06 8.82
C TYR A 136 24.91 -22.49 9.70
N THR A 137 25.24 -21.64 10.65
CA THR A 137 26.33 -21.84 11.62
C THR A 137 25.75 -22.32 12.95
N HIS A 138 26.45 -23.24 13.61
CA HIS A 138 26.14 -23.73 14.95
C HIS A 138 27.37 -24.46 15.55
N ASP A 139 27.22 -25.04 16.74
CA ASP A 139 28.32 -25.63 17.53
C ASP A 139 28.86 -26.97 16.98
N TRP A 140 28.20 -27.57 15.99
CA TRP A 140 28.61 -28.80 15.31
C TRP A 140 29.13 -28.57 13.89
N SER A 141 29.14 -27.33 13.40
CA SER A 141 29.50 -27.03 12.02
C SER A 141 31.01 -27.19 11.76
N GLY A 142 31.37 -27.71 10.58
CA GLY A 142 32.74 -27.89 10.11
C GLY A 142 33.20 -26.83 9.11
N HIS A 143 34.31 -27.10 8.43
CA HIS A 143 34.80 -26.24 7.34
C HIS A 143 34.13 -26.57 6.00
N ALA A 144 33.80 -25.53 5.24
CA ALA A 144 33.28 -25.63 3.88
C ALA A 144 34.13 -24.79 2.90
N LEU A 145 34.37 -25.33 1.70
CA LEU A 145 34.96 -24.59 0.58
C LEU A 145 33.84 -24.24 -0.42
N ALA A 146 33.59 -22.95 -0.61
CA ALA A 146 32.73 -22.46 -1.68
C ALA A 146 33.58 -22.03 -2.88
N ARG A 147 33.16 -22.40 -4.09
CA ARG A 147 33.72 -21.96 -5.36
C ARG A 147 32.60 -21.44 -6.26
N TRP A 148 32.87 -20.37 -6.99
CA TRP A 148 31.99 -19.83 -8.01
C TRP A 148 32.81 -19.30 -9.19
N ASN A 149 32.14 -18.86 -10.27
CA ASN A 149 32.75 -18.47 -11.56
C ASN A 149 34.18 -17.91 -11.45
N ASP A 150 34.37 -16.83 -10.69
CA ASP A 150 35.64 -16.09 -10.60
C ASP A 150 36.27 -16.10 -9.19
N GLY A 151 35.77 -16.93 -8.26
CA GLY A 151 36.17 -16.87 -6.85
C GLY A 151 36.10 -18.19 -6.10
N GLN A 152 36.88 -18.29 -5.02
CA GLN A 152 36.77 -19.37 -4.05
C GLN A 152 37.12 -18.87 -2.65
N GLN A 153 36.43 -19.40 -1.65
CA GLN A 153 36.67 -19.07 -0.25
C GLN A 153 36.37 -20.27 0.66
N THR A 154 37.21 -20.46 1.66
CA THR A 154 36.99 -21.44 2.73
C THR A 154 36.39 -20.73 3.94
N PHE A 155 35.35 -21.33 4.52
CA PHE A 155 34.63 -20.84 5.69
C PHE A 155 34.79 -21.82 6.86
N ASP A 156 35.07 -21.29 8.04
CA ASP A 156 34.82 -21.97 9.32
C ASP A 156 33.40 -21.62 9.76
N LEU A 157 32.51 -22.61 9.79
CA LEU A 157 31.10 -22.41 10.06
C LEU A 157 30.75 -22.57 11.54
N TYR A 158 31.73 -22.79 12.41
CA TYR A 158 31.50 -22.91 13.84
C TYR A 158 30.95 -21.61 14.44
N SER A 159 29.82 -21.69 15.14
CA SER A 159 29.27 -20.59 15.94
C SER A 159 28.53 -21.12 17.18
N PRO A 160 28.93 -20.72 18.41
CA PRO A 160 28.22 -21.15 19.62
C PRO A 160 26.84 -20.49 19.78
N ALA A 161 26.62 -19.31 19.20
CA ALA A 161 25.33 -18.62 19.21
C ALA A 161 24.38 -19.16 18.12
N GLY A 162 24.96 -19.66 17.03
CA GLY A 162 24.24 -20.12 15.84
C GLY A 162 23.62 -18.98 15.03
N GLY A 163 23.37 -19.23 13.74
CA GLY A 163 22.72 -18.25 12.86
C GLY A 163 23.03 -18.44 11.39
N ASP A 164 22.27 -17.76 10.54
CA ASP A 164 22.47 -17.74 9.10
C ASP A 164 23.41 -16.60 8.68
N PHE A 165 24.27 -16.85 7.71
CA PHE A 165 24.94 -15.79 6.96
C PHE A 165 24.99 -16.13 5.46
N ARG A 166 25.06 -15.10 4.62
CA ARG A 166 24.99 -15.23 3.17
C ARG A 166 26.25 -14.72 2.49
N VAL A 167 26.63 -15.39 1.42
CA VAL A 167 27.74 -15.02 0.54
C VAL A 167 27.17 -14.78 -0.85
N LEU A 168 27.27 -13.56 -1.37
CA LEU A 168 26.94 -13.27 -2.76
C LEU A 168 28.01 -13.88 -3.67
N VAL A 169 27.61 -14.76 -4.56
CA VAL A 169 28.53 -15.47 -5.46
C VAL A 169 28.33 -15.13 -6.93
N ALA A 170 27.18 -14.58 -7.30
CA ALA A 170 26.94 -14.01 -8.62
C ALA A 170 25.83 -12.96 -8.56
N GLY A 171 25.86 -12.00 -9.49
CA GLY A 171 24.87 -10.92 -9.56
C GLY A 171 25.15 -9.80 -8.56
N GLN A 172 24.09 -9.10 -8.14
CA GLN A 172 24.21 -7.96 -7.22
C GLN A 172 23.79 -8.32 -5.81
N ALA A 173 24.45 -7.68 -4.83
CA ALA A 173 23.99 -7.71 -3.45
C ALA A 173 22.56 -7.17 -3.40
N ASP A 174 21.76 -7.71 -2.49
CA ASP A 174 20.47 -7.14 -2.11
C ASP A 174 20.80 -5.86 -1.33
N ASP A 175 21.31 -4.84 -2.01
CA ASP A 175 21.56 -3.57 -1.37
C ASP A 175 20.22 -3.07 -0.82
N ALA A 176 20.21 -2.79 0.49
CA ALA A 176 19.07 -2.23 1.20
C ALA A 176 18.65 -0.84 0.65
N GLN A 177 19.41 -0.30 -0.31
CA GLN A 177 19.16 0.94 -1.03
C GLN A 177 18.53 0.64 -2.39
N PHE A 178 17.20 0.54 -2.37
CA PHE A 178 16.32 0.09 -3.45
C PHE A 178 16.21 1.04 -4.66
N LEU A 179 17.11 2.01 -4.79
CA LEU A 179 17.06 3.04 -5.81
C LEU A 179 18.37 3.32 -6.54
N GLU A 180 19.45 2.59 -6.23
CA GLU A 180 20.43 2.38 -7.29
C GLU A 180 19.67 1.74 -8.46
N LEU A 181 19.80 2.31 -9.65
CA LEU A 181 19.43 1.61 -10.88
C LEU A 181 20.02 0.21 -10.71
N PRO A 182 19.20 -0.87 -10.66
CA PRO A 182 19.75 -2.21 -10.50
C PRO A 182 20.85 -2.31 -11.53
N ALA A 183 22.10 -2.57 -11.12
CA ALA A 183 23.21 -2.62 -12.04
C ALA A 183 22.94 -3.78 -12.97
N ARG A 184 22.33 -3.41 -14.09
CA ARG A 184 21.96 -4.27 -15.17
C ARG A 184 23.10 -4.22 -16.14
N THR A 185 23.39 -5.37 -16.71
CA THR A 185 24.24 -5.41 -17.90
C THR A 185 23.60 -4.55 -19.01
N PRO A 186 24.38 -3.99 -19.95
CA PRO A 186 23.84 -3.22 -21.07
C PRO A 186 22.73 -3.97 -21.84
N ILE A 187 22.83 -5.30 -21.93
CA ILE A 187 21.81 -6.14 -22.57
C ILE A 187 20.50 -6.21 -21.76
N GLN A 188 20.56 -6.26 -20.43
CA GLN A 188 19.37 -6.21 -19.57
C GLN A 188 18.67 -4.83 -19.64
N TYR A 189 19.42 -3.73 -19.74
CA TYR A 189 18.83 -2.40 -19.99
C TYR A 189 18.16 -2.29 -21.36
N LEU A 190 18.78 -2.86 -22.40
CA LEU A 190 18.18 -2.92 -23.73
C LEU A 190 16.86 -3.71 -23.70
N VAL A 191 16.85 -4.88 -23.05
CA VAL A 191 15.63 -5.68 -22.90
C VAL A 191 14.55 -4.93 -22.12
N GLN A 192 14.90 -4.29 -21.00
CA GLN A 192 13.96 -3.47 -20.23
C GLN A 192 13.38 -2.33 -21.07
N THR A 193 14.21 -1.68 -21.90
CA THR A 193 13.75 -0.60 -22.79
C THR A 193 12.74 -1.14 -23.80
N CYS A 194 13.02 -2.28 -24.42
CA CYS A 194 12.09 -2.96 -25.34
C CYS A 194 10.77 -3.34 -24.64
N GLN A 195 10.85 -3.91 -23.43
CA GLN A 195 9.67 -4.22 -22.62
C GLN A 195 8.87 -2.97 -22.28
N SER A 196 9.54 -1.87 -21.91
CA SER A 196 8.93 -0.59 -21.58
C SER A 196 8.15 -0.02 -22.76
N VAL A 197 8.75 0.00 -23.94
CA VAL A 197 8.09 0.45 -25.17
C VAL A 197 6.87 -0.43 -25.47
N ALA A 198 7.02 -1.75 -25.40
CA ALA A 198 5.93 -2.67 -25.70
C ALA A 198 4.77 -2.56 -24.71
N ILE A 199 5.05 -2.51 -23.40
CA ILE A 199 4.04 -2.30 -22.35
C ILE A 199 3.34 -0.95 -22.57
N GLY A 200 4.11 0.11 -22.87
CA GLY A 200 3.56 1.43 -23.18
C GLY A 200 2.59 1.42 -24.37
N LEU A 201 3.00 0.78 -25.47
CA LEU A 201 2.16 0.62 -26.66
C LEU A 201 0.92 -0.24 -26.39
N LEU A 202 1.04 -1.29 -25.57
CA LEU A 202 -0.09 -2.11 -25.13
C LEU A 202 -1.08 -1.31 -24.29
N LEU A 203 -0.59 -0.52 -23.32
CA LEU A 203 -1.43 0.39 -22.53
C LEU A 203 -2.16 1.38 -23.43
N LEU A 204 -1.46 1.99 -24.39
CA LEU A 204 -2.04 2.93 -25.33
C LEU A 204 -3.13 2.27 -26.20
N GLY A 205 -2.86 1.05 -26.67
CA GLY A 205 -3.83 0.21 -27.40
C GLY A 205 -5.06 -0.12 -26.55
N MET A 206 -4.85 -0.55 -25.29
CA MET A 206 -5.92 -0.84 -24.35
C MET A 206 -6.77 0.39 -24.06
N VAL A 207 -6.16 1.55 -23.80
CA VAL A 207 -6.89 2.81 -23.58
C VAL A 207 -7.70 3.17 -24.81
N ALA A 208 -7.16 3.04 -26.02
CA ALA A 208 -7.88 3.38 -27.24
C ALA A 208 -9.03 2.43 -27.57
N VAL A 209 -8.85 1.12 -27.34
CA VAL A 209 -9.91 0.11 -27.50
C VAL A 209 -10.97 0.32 -26.42
N ALA A 210 -10.57 0.45 -25.16
CA ALA A 210 -11.46 0.69 -24.04
C ALA A 210 -12.23 1.99 -24.22
N ALA A 211 -11.62 3.08 -24.68
CA ALA A 211 -12.31 4.34 -24.96
C ALA A 211 -13.45 4.24 -26.00
N ARG A 212 -13.54 3.12 -26.75
CA ARG A 212 -14.56 2.88 -27.78
C ARG A 212 -15.61 1.83 -27.40
N TYR A 213 -15.33 0.98 -26.41
CA TYR A 213 -16.20 -0.11 -25.97
C TYR A 213 -16.66 0.10 -24.53
N PRO A 214 -17.96 -0.04 -24.20
CA PRO A 214 -19.06 -0.35 -25.11
C PRO A 214 -19.25 0.76 -26.15
N SER A 215 -19.69 0.37 -27.36
CA SER A 215 -20.00 1.32 -28.43
C SER A 215 -20.80 2.48 -27.83
N PRO A 216 -20.52 3.76 -28.19
CA PRO A 216 -21.29 4.92 -27.74
C PRO A 216 -22.71 4.88 -28.31
N SER A 217 -23.47 3.87 -27.91
CA SER A 217 -24.90 3.83 -27.92
C SER A 217 -25.32 4.99 -27.03
N ARG A 218 -26.02 5.96 -27.65
CA ARG A 218 -26.74 6.97 -26.88
C ARG A 218 -27.58 6.21 -25.87
N VAL A 219 -27.53 6.62 -24.60
CA VAL A 219 -28.48 6.13 -23.61
C VAL A 219 -29.87 6.49 -24.16
N THR A 220 -30.56 5.52 -24.75
CA THR A 220 -32.00 5.62 -24.97
C THR A 220 -32.59 5.71 -23.58
N ALA A 221 -33.29 6.81 -23.28
CA ALA A 221 -33.90 6.99 -21.98
C ALA A 221 -34.80 5.77 -21.70
N ALA A 222 -34.41 4.96 -20.72
CA ALA A 222 -35.26 3.88 -20.26
C ALA A 222 -36.60 4.51 -19.83
N ARG A 223 -37.73 4.00 -20.37
CA ARG A 223 -39.08 4.55 -20.16
C ARG A 223 -39.63 4.38 -18.72
N GLY A 224 -38.77 4.24 -17.72
CA GLY A 224 -39.14 4.12 -16.30
C GLY A 224 -38.80 5.39 -15.51
N LYS A 225 -39.51 5.61 -14.39
CA LYS A 225 -39.16 6.68 -13.44
C LYS A 225 -37.72 6.49 -12.96
N PRO A 226 -36.83 7.50 -13.04
CA PRO A 226 -35.46 7.37 -12.59
C PRO A 226 -35.41 7.14 -11.08
N ILE A 227 -34.59 6.18 -10.64
CA ILE A 227 -34.36 5.89 -9.21
C ILE A 227 -33.73 7.14 -8.56
N SER A 228 -34.20 7.53 -7.37
CA SER A 228 -33.65 8.67 -6.64
C SER A 228 -32.20 8.41 -6.22
N LEU A 229 -31.39 9.46 -6.07
CA LEU A 229 -29.97 9.30 -5.69
C LEU A 229 -29.83 8.60 -4.34
N LEU A 230 -30.70 8.95 -3.38
CA LEU A 230 -30.74 8.31 -2.07
C LEU A 230 -31.04 6.81 -2.18
N ARG A 231 -32.10 6.43 -2.90
CA ARG A 231 -32.47 5.01 -3.05
C ARG A 231 -31.36 4.21 -3.74
N GLU A 232 -30.75 4.77 -4.77
CA GLU A 232 -29.61 4.14 -5.46
C GLU A 232 -28.41 3.96 -4.52
N SER A 233 -28.08 4.98 -3.73
CA SER A 233 -26.97 4.94 -2.76
C SER A 233 -27.21 3.87 -1.69
N LEU A 234 -28.44 3.78 -1.16
CA LEU A 234 -28.81 2.76 -0.17
C LEU A 234 -28.75 1.34 -0.74
N LEU A 235 -29.19 1.14 -1.99
CA LEU A 235 -29.08 -0.16 -2.67
C LEU A 235 -27.63 -0.57 -2.87
N ALA A 236 -26.74 0.37 -3.21
CA ALA A 236 -25.31 0.10 -3.35
C ALA A 236 -24.60 -0.10 -1.99
N ALA A 237 -25.14 0.42 -0.89
CA ALA A 237 -24.60 0.20 0.46
C ALA A 237 -24.97 -1.18 1.03
N LEU A 238 -26.13 -1.73 0.63
CA LEU A 238 -26.70 -2.94 1.20
C LEU A 238 -25.78 -4.18 1.16
N PRO A 239 -25.02 -4.48 0.08
CA PRO A 239 -24.15 -5.65 0.05
C PRO A 239 -23.13 -5.67 1.19
N LEU A 240 -22.46 -4.54 1.46
CA LEU A 240 -21.47 -4.46 2.53
C LEU A 240 -22.13 -4.51 3.91
N LEU A 241 -23.32 -3.92 4.09
CA LEU A 241 -24.06 -4.04 5.35
C LEU A 241 -24.41 -5.50 5.66
N ILE A 242 -24.86 -6.26 4.66
CA ILE A 242 -25.22 -7.67 4.84
C ILE A 242 -23.98 -8.51 5.12
N VAL A 243 -22.97 -8.45 4.23
CA VAL A 243 -21.77 -9.28 4.36
C VAL A 243 -20.96 -8.89 5.60
N GLY A 244 -20.80 -7.59 5.86
CA GLY A 244 -20.12 -7.09 7.04
C GLY A 244 -20.82 -7.49 8.34
N SER A 245 -22.16 -7.47 8.40
CA SER A 245 -22.88 -7.95 9.59
C SER A 245 -22.68 -9.46 9.82
N ILE A 246 -22.66 -10.26 8.74
CA ILE A 246 -22.35 -11.70 8.83
C ILE A 246 -20.92 -11.91 9.32
N LEU A 247 -19.95 -11.17 8.77
CA LEU A 247 -18.56 -11.24 9.21
C LEU A 247 -18.38 -10.78 10.65
N LEU A 248 -19.10 -9.75 11.09
CA LEU A 248 -19.06 -9.28 12.48
C LEU A 248 -19.58 -10.35 13.44
N LEU A 249 -20.61 -11.11 13.05
CA LEU A 249 -21.07 -12.26 13.82
C LEU A 249 -19.99 -13.36 13.87
N ILE A 250 -19.35 -13.67 12.73
CA ILE A 250 -18.27 -14.66 12.66
C ILE A 250 -17.06 -14.24 13.51
N PHE A 251 -16.67 -12.97 13.48
CA PHE A 251 -15.51 -12.43 14.19
C PHE A 251 -15.92 -11.59 15.41
N ASN A 252 -17.00 -11.97 16.10
CA ASN A 252 -17.51 -11.23 17.25
C ASN A 252 -16.44 -11.12 18.37
N PRO A 253 -16.21 -9.93 18.96
CA PRO A 253 -16.96 -8.67 18.85
C PRO A 253 -16.35 -7.63 17.89
N GLY A 254 -15.72 -8.10 16.82
CA GLY A 254 -14.93 -7.34 15.86
C GLY A 254 -13.47 -7.75 15.89
N ILE A 255 -12.71 -7.35 14.86
CA ILE A 255 -11.25 -7.53 14.85
C ILE A 255 -10.63 -6.39 15.66
N LEU A 256 -9.95 -6.71 16.76
CA LEU A 256 -9.40 -5.78 17.74
C LEU A 256 -7.89 -6.00 17.88
N THR A 257 -7.12 -4.94 17.64
CA THR A 257 -5.66 -4.92 17.79
C THR A 257 -5.24 -4.08 18.99
N THR A 258 -3.93 -3.93 19.22
CA THR A 258 -3.37 -3.00 20.21
C THR A 258 -3.98 -1.60 20.11
N ASP A 259 -4.01 -0.98 18.93
CA ASP A 259 -4.65 0.34 18.72
C ASP A 259 -6.11 0.36 19.18
N SER A 260 -6.84 -0.71 18.88
CA SER A 260 -8.27 -0.84 19.19
C SER A 260 -8.52 -0.88 20.69
N LEU A 261 -7.79 -1.77 21.39
CA LEU A 261 -7.96 -2.02 22.81
C LEU A 261 -7.42 -0.85 23.65
N MET A 262 -6.30 -0.23 23.25
CA MET A 262 -5.78 0.96 23.91
C MET A 262 -6.79 2.11 23.85
N GLN A 263 -7.30 2.46 22.67
CA GLN A 263 -8.28 3.56 22.55
C GLN A 263 -9.62 3.22 23.20
N TRP A 264 -10.03 1.94 23.20
CA TRP A 264 -11.22 1.49 23.94
C TRP A 264 -11.07 1.70 25.46
N ASN A 265 -9.90 1.37 26.01
CA ASN A 265 -9.59 1.54 27.43
C ASN A 265 -9.38 3.02 27.81
N GLN A 266 -8.79 3.83 26.93
CA GLN A 266 -8.72 5.28 27.11
C GLN A 266 -10.12 5.89 27.22
N ALA A 267 -11.03 5.49 26.32
CA ALA A 267 -12.43 5.93 26.36
C ALA A 267 -13.17 5.47 27.62
N ARG A 268 -12.90 4.24 28.10
CA ARG A 268 -13.51 3.68 29.31
C ARG A 268 -13.05 4.36 30.59
N ASN A 269 -11.77 4.71 30.65
CA ASN A 269 -11.13 5.28 31.85
C ASN A 269 -11.04 6.80 31.82
N GLU A 270 -11.50 7.44 30.73
CA GLU A 270 -11.42 8.88 30.48
C GLU A 270 -10.00 9.44 30.64
N ARG A 271 -9.00 8.63 30.24
CA ARG A 271 -7.58 8.99 30.23
C ARG A 271 -7.11 9.04 28.79
N TYR A 272 -7.10 10.24 28.23
CA TYR A 272 -6.79 10.44 26.81
C TYR A 272 -5.30 10.72 26.61
N GLU A 273 -4.76 10.23 25.50
CA GLU A 273 -3.47 10.63 24.96
C GLU A 273 -3.60 10.88 23.45
N ASP A 274 -2.79 11.77 22.89
CA ASP A 274 -2.85 12.14 21.47
C ASP A 274 -1.75 11.54 20.60
N ALA A 275 -1.05 10.50 21.10
CA ALA A 275 -0.22 9.61 20.27
C ALA A 275 -1.04 9.00 19.11
N HIS A 276 -2.35 8.87 19.31
CA HIS A 276 -3.33 8.66 18.25
C HIS A 276 -4.37 9.79 18.23
N PRO A 277 -4.97 10.05 17.06
CA PRO A 277 -6.11 10.96 16.90
C PRO A 277 -7.23 10.79 17.94
N VAL A 278 -7.32 11.75 18.88
CA VAL A 278 -8.25 11.73 20.03
C VAL A 278 -9.74 11.68 19.63
N LEU A 279 -10.09 12.20 18.44
CA LEU A 279 -11.47 12.18 17.94
C LEU A 279 -12.03 10.75 17.84
N PHE A 280 -11.19 9.76 17.51
CA PHE A 280 -11.64 8.37 17.48
C PHE A 280 -11.92 7.84 18.89
N THR A 281 -11.12 8.23 19.89
CA THR A 281 -11.37 7.88 21.29
C THR A 281 -12.68 8.51 21.80
N PHE A 282 -12.99 9.76 21.43
CA PHE A 282 -14.30 10.38 21.74
C PHE A 282 -15.48 9.67 21.09
N TYR A 283 -15.30 9.18 19.87
CA TYR A 283 -16.28 8.33 19.22
C TYR A 283 -16.53 7.04 20.02
N LEU A 284 -15.47 6.35 20.47
CA LEU A 284 -15.61 5.15 21.30
C LEU A 284 -16.26 5.46 22.65
N TRP A 285 -15.91 6.58 23.28
CA TRP A 285 -16.55 7.04 24.52
C TRP A 285 -18.05 7.22 24.33
N LEU A 286 -18.49 7.91 23.26
CA LEU A 286 -19.91 8.10 22.96
C LEU A 286 -20.64 6.77 22.78
N VAL A 287 -20.02 5.79 22.09
CA VAL A 287 -20.61 4.45 21.96
C VAL A 287 -20.75 3.80 23.33
N GLN A 288 -19.75 3.89 24.21
CA GLN A 288 -19.81 3.34 25.56
C GLN A 288 -20.91 3.97 26.42
N GLN A 289 -21.25 5.25 26.21
CA GLN A 289 -22.38 5.90 26.88
C GLN A 289 -23.76 5.34 26.44
N ILE A 290 -23.86 4.82 25.21
CA ILE A 290 -25.10 4.22 24.69
C ILE A 290 -25.17 2.75 25.09
N LEU A 291 -24.13 2.00 24.76
CA LEU A 291 -23.96 0.58 25.06
C LEU A 291 -22.46 0.24 24.96
N PRO A 292 -21.80 -0.17 26.05
CA PRO A 292 -20.36 -0.49 26.06
C PRO A 292 -20.07 -1.79 25.31
N SER A 293 -20.15 -1.73 23.98
CA SER A 293 -19.99 -2.85 23.06
C SER A 293 -19.09 -2.45 21.90
N THR A 294 -17.94 -3.13 21.77
CA THR A 294 -17.06 -2.96 20.61
C THR A 294 -17.77 -3.38 19.33
N ALA A 295 -18.67 -4.38 19.39
CA ALA A 295 -19.47 -4.80 18.23
C ALA A 295 -20.40 -3.69 17.74
N LEU A 296 -21.00 -2.89 18.65
CA LEU A 296 -21.79 -1.72 18.27
C LEU A 296 -20.92 -0.65 17.60
N ALA A 297 -19.74 -0.36 18.18
CA ALA A 297 -18.80 0.58 17.55
C ALA A 297 -18.44 0.11 16.13
N VAL A 298 -18.00 -1.14 15.99
CA VAL A 298 -17.66 -1.76 14.71
C VAL A 298 -18.83 -1.68 13.71
N TRP A 299 -20.06 -1.99 14.15
CA TRP A 299 -21.23 -1.92 13.28
C TRP A 299 -21.52 -0.49 12.80
N LEU A 300 -21.40 0.52 13.68
CA LEU A 300 -21.63 1.93 13.34
C LEU A 300 -20.62 2.45 12.31
N GLN A 301 -19.32 2.15 12.48
CA GLN A 301 -18.31 2.54 11.48
C GLN A 301 -18.50 1.78 10.15
N MET A 302 -18.88 0.49 10.20
CA MET A 302 -19.18 -0.33 9.02
C MET A 302 -20.36 0.26 8.26
N ALA A 303 -21.43 0.65 8.97
CA ALA A 303 -22.61 1.25 8.38
C ALA A 303 -22.31 2.60 7.74
N ALA A 304 -21.53 3.46 8.41
CA ALA A 304 -21.08 4.73 7.84
C ALA A 304 -20.24 4.50 6.56
N MET A 305 -19.32 3.54 6.59
CA MET A 305 -18.50 3.17 5.43
C MET A 305 -19.36 2.67 4.26
N ALA A 306 -20.34 1.80 4.53
CA ALA A 306 -21.26 1.28 3.52
C ALA A 306 -22.10 2.39 2.88
N LEU A 307 -22.62 3.32 3.68
CA LEU A 307 -23.40 4.46 3.19
C LEU A 307 -22.56 5.42 2.35
N ALA A 308 -21.35 5.76 2.79
CA ALA A 308 -20.42 6.61 2.02
C ALA A 308 -20.03 5.96 0.70
N THR A 309 -19.74 4.67 0.72
CA THR A 309 -19.41 3.86 -0.47
C THR A 309 -20.57 3.80 -1.45
N GLY A 310 -21.79 3.52 -0.97
CA GLY A 310 -22.99 3.50 -1.80
C GLY A 310 -23.28 4.87 -2.42
N TRP A 311 -23.09 5.95 -1.66
CA TRP A 311 -23.20 7.32 -2.17
C TRP A 311 -22.16 7.60 -3.27
N LEU A 312 -20.89 7.23 -3.05
CA LEU A 312 -19.83 7.37 -4.05
C LEU A 312 -20.16 6.60 -5.34
N ALA A 313 -20.54 5.33 -5.23
CA ALA A 313 -20.89 4.48 -6.37
C ALA A 313 -22.04 5.09 -7.19
N ALA A 314 -23.06 5.62 -6.52
CA ALA A 314 -24.19 6.26 -7.19
C ALA A 314 -23.78 7.55 -7.90
N VAL A 315 -23.07 8.48 -7.25
CA VAL A 315 -22.67 9.76 -7.88
C VAL A 315 -21.69 9.58 -9.03
N VAL A 316 -20.70 8.68 -8.89
CA VAL A 316 -19.74 8.38 -9.96
C VAL A 316 -20.46 7.74 -11.14
N ARG A 317 -21.40 6.81 -10.89
CA ARG A 317 -22.23 6.26 -11.97
C ARG A 317 -22.96 7.37 -12.74
N ARG A 318 -23.60 8.32 -12.03
CA ARG A 318 -24.32 9.42 -12.67
C ARG A 318 -23.37 10.31 -13.47
N ALA A 319 -22.20 10.64 -12.91
CA ALA A 319 -21.17 11.42 -13.60
C ALA A 319 -20.69 10.73 -14.88
N CYS A 320 -20.50 9.41 -14.83
CA CYS A 320 -20.08 8.58 -15.96
C CYS A 320 -21.21 8.26 -16.97
N ASN A 321 -22.47 8.64 -16.69
CA ASN A 321 -23.66 8.20 -17.43
C ASN A 321 -23.74 6.67 -17.61
N ALA A 322 -23.22 5.92 -16.64
CA ALA A 322 -23.16 4.46 -16.68
C ALA A 322 -24.51 3.83 -16.29
N THR A 323 -24.69 2.55 -16.64
CA THR A 323 -25.91 1.77 -16.34
C THR A 323 -26.12 1.61 -14.85
N VAL A 324 -27.40 1.62 -14.42
CA VAL A 324 -27.78 1.60 -13.00
C VAL A 324 -27.14 0.47 -12.20
N TRP A 325 -27.02 -0.73 -12.79
CA TRP A 325 -26.42 -1.90 -12.14
C TRP A 325 -24.97 -1.69 -11.70
N THR A 326 -24.22 -0.79 -12.33
CA THR A 326 -22.80 -0.56 -12.00
C THR A 326 -22.62 0.05 -10.61
N SER A 327 -23.61 0.79 -10.10
CA SER A 327 -23.60 1.27 -8.71
C SER A 327 -23.69 0.10 -7.71
N LEU A 328 -24.60 -0.85 -7.97
CA LEU A 328 -24.74 -2.08 -7.18
C LEU A 328 -23.49 -2.96 -7.30
N ALA A 329 -22.91 -3.08 -8.50
CA ALA A 329 -21.66 -3.82 -8.69
C ALA A 329 -20.51 -3.25 -7.85
N GLY A 330 -20.41 -1.92 -7.73
CA GLY A 330 -19.43 -1.28 -6.85
C GLY A 330 -19.63 -1.69 -5.38
N GLY A 331 -20.88 -1.70 -4.92
CA GLY A 331 -21.25 -2.21 -3.59
C GLY A 331 -20.92 -3.69 -3.38
N VAL A 332 -21.17 -4.53 -4.38
CA VAL A 332 -20.86 -5.97 -4.33
C VAL A 332 -19.35 -6.21 -4.30
N LEU A 333 -18.57 -5.51 -5.12
CA LEU A 333 -17.11 -5.61 -5.11
C LEU A 333 -16.53 -5.27 -3.74
N MET A 334 -17.08 -4.23 -3.09
CA MET A 334 -16.72 -3.83 -1.73
C MET A 334 -17.02 -4.89 -0.66
N ALA A 335 -18.12 -5.62 -0.83
CA ALA A 335 -18.55 -6.68 0.08
C ALA A 335 -17.80 -8.01 -0.14
N VAL A 336 -17.43 -8.32 -1.38
CA VAL A 336 -16.81 -9.60 -1.75
C VAL A 336 -15.28 -9.55 -1.65
N TYR A 337 -14.67 -8.37 -1.85
CA TYR A 337 -13.22 -8.25 -1.73
C TYR A 337 -12.78 -8.37 -0.25
N PRO A 338 -12.00 -9.39 0.13
CA PRO A 338 -11.79 -9.74 1.54
C PRO A 338 -11.19 -8.63 2.40
N LEU A 339 -10.27 -7.83 1.84
CA LEU A 339 -9.65 -6.73 2.57
C LEU A 339 -10.68 -5.68 3.02
N THR A 340 -11.55 -5.20 2.11
CA THR A 340 -12.54 -4.19 2.47
C THR A 340 -13.65 -4.75 3.36
N ALA A 341 -14.04 -6.01 3.15
CA ALA A 341 -15.03 -6.68 3.97
C ALA A 341 -14.54 -6.88 5.42
N LEU A 342 -13.32 -7.37 5.62
CA LEU A 342 -12.72 -7.55 6.95
C LEU A 342 -12.33 -6.23 7.61
N PHE A 343 -11.84 -5.24 6.86
CA PHE A 343 -11.56 -3.93 7.43
C PHE A 343 -12.83 -3.25 7.92
N SER A 344 -13.96 -3.44 7.25
CA SER A 344 -15.25 -2.90 7.70
C SER A 344 -15.60 -3.32 9.14
N ILE A 345 -15.17 -4.53 9.53
CA ILE A 345 -15.39 -5.09 10.87
C ILE A 345 -14.17 -5.01 11.81
N THR A 346 -13.13 -4.26 11.42
CA THR A 346 -11.91 -4.05 12.22
C THR A 346 -12.00 -2.72 12.93
N LEU A 347 -11.90 -2.69 14.27
CA LEU A 347 -12.04 -1.45 15.03
C LEU A 347 -10.76 -0.61 14.95
N TRP A 348 -10.64 0.21 13.91
CA TRP A 348 -9.53 1.15 13.74
C TRP A 348 -10.04 2.54 13.35
N LYS A 349 -9.32 3.57 13.80
CA LYS A 349 -9.43 4.96 13.33
C LYS A 349 -9.32 5.11 11.80
N ASP A 350 -8.67 4.16 11.13
CA ASP A 350 -8.56 4.07 9.66
C ASP A 350 -9.91 4.00 8.95
N ILE A 351 -10.89 3.29 9.51
CA ILE A 351 -12.17 3.05 8.85
C ILE A 351 -13.00 4.34 8.83
N PRO A 352 -13.21 5.05 9.96
CA PRO A 352 -13.84 6.37 9.94
C PRO A 352 -13.07 7.38 9.08
N TYR A 353 -11.74 7.37 9.12
CA TYR A 353 -10.94 8.25 8.25
C TYR A 353 -11.22 7.98 6.78
N ALA A 354 -11.11 6.72 6.33
CA ALA A 354 -11.36 6.35 4.94
C ALA A 354 -12.80 6.66 4.52
N THR A 355 -13.76 6.45 5.43
CA THR A 355 -15.16 6.84 5.25
C THR A 355 -15.30 8.34 4.96
N THR A 356 -14.59 9.20 5.70
CA THR A 356 -14.61 10.66 5.43
C THR A 356 -14.00 11.01 4.07
N VAL A 357 -12.90 10.37 3.66
CA VAL A 357 -12.29 10.59 2.33
C VAL A 357 -13.23 10.17 1.21
N VAL A 358 -13.89 9.01 1.35
CA VAL A 358 -14.88 8.48 0.39
C VAL A 358 -16.09 9.40 0.31
N ALA A 359 -16.62 9.84 1.45
CA ALA A 359 -17.76 10.76 1.51
C ALA A 359 -17.42 12.15 0.94
N LEU A 360 -16.22 12.68 1.20
CA LEU A 360 -15.73 13.92 0.59
C LEU A 360 -15.59 13.77 -0.92
N THR A 361 -15.07 12.63 -1.39
CA THR A 361 -15.00 12.32 -2.83
C THR A 361 -16.41 12.29 -3.44
N ALA A 362 -17.37 11.61 -2.80
CA ALA A 362 -18.76 11.58 -3.25
C ALA A 362 -19.41 12.97 -3.26
N LEU A 363 -19.13 13.80 -2.25
CA LEU A 363 -19.61 15.18 -2.15
C LEU A 363 -19.06 16.04 -3.28
N VAL A 364 -17.75 16.00 -3.51
CA VAL A 364 -17.08 16.77 -4.57
C VAL A 364 -17.60 16.35 -5.94
N ILE A 365 -17.64 15.05 -6.24
CA ILE A 365 -18.12 14.54 -7.53
C ILE A 365 -19.61 14.86 -7.71
N GLY A 366 -20.44 14.57 -6.71
CA GLY A 366 -21.86 14.89 -6.77
C GLY A 366 -22.12 16.38 -6.97
N ASN A 367 -21.39 17.25 -6.25
CA ASN A 367 -21.49 18.68 -6.42
C ASN A 367 -21.06 19.08 -7.85
N VAL A 368 -19.85 18.70 -8.29
CA VAL A 368 -19.26 19.05 -9.61
C VAL A 368 -20.15 18.62 -10.78
N PHE A 369 -20.65 17.39 -10.76
CA PHE A 369 -21.36 16.82 -11.91
C PHE A 369 -22.87 16.96 -11.84
N LEU A 370 -23.45 17.01 -10.63
CA LEU A 370 -24.90 16.90 -10.43
C LEU A 370 -25.52 18.10 -9.70
N ASP A 371 -24.71 19.08 -9.27
CA ASP A 371 -25.12 20.17 -8.35
C ASP A 371 -25.74 19.63 -7.04
N ARG A 372 -25.38 18.39 -6.64
CA ARG A 372 -25.96 17.68 -5.49
C ARG A 372 -24.87 16.96 -4.68
N PRO A 373 -24.68 17.27 -3.40
CA PRO A 373 -25.41 18.24 -2.61
C PRO A 373 -25.07 19.69 -3.00
N SER A 374 -26.05 20.59 -2.92
CA SER A 374 -25.84 22.01 -3.20
C SER A 374 -25.36 22.73 -1.94
N LEU A 375 -24.17 23.34 -1.99
CA LEU A 375 -23.62 24.13 -0.87
C LEU A 375 -24.40 25.41 -0.56
N ARG A 376 -25.42 25.76 -1.38
CA ARG A 376 -26.34 26.86 -1.04
C ARG A 376 -27.23 26.51 0.16
N GLN A 377 -27.42 25.23 0.42
CA GLN A 377 -28.16 24.75 1.57
C GLN A 377 -27.22 24.61 2.77
N TRP A 378 -27.57 25.23 3.90
CA TRP A 378 -26.71 25.28 5.08
C TRP A 378 -26.38 23.88 5.62
N TYR A 379 -27.31 22.93 5.58
CA TYR A 379 -27.09 21.58 6.06
C TYR A 379 -26.07 20.81 5.22
N ASN A 380 -25.97 21.11 3.91
CA ASN A 380 -24.93 20.53 3.05
C ASN A 380 -23.56 21.17 3.30
N ALA A 381 -23.54 22.48 3.59
CA ALA A 381 -22.32 23.18 4.01
C ALA A 381 -21.83 22.67 5.37
N LEU A 382 -22.74 22.43 6.32
CA LEU A 382 -22.44 21.81 7.61
C LEU A 382 -21.90 20.39 7.42
N ALA A 383 -22.53 19.57 6.58
CA ALA A 383 -22.03 18.24 6.27
C ALA A 383 -20.60 18.27 5.69
N LEU A 384 -20.29 19.22 4.80
CA LEU A 384 -18.93 19.43 4.30
C LEU A 384 -17.96 19.82 5.41
N VAL A 385 -18.35 20.73 6.32
CA VAL A 385 -17.53 21.15 7.47
C VAL A 385 -17.23 19.95 8.38
N LEU A 386 -18.25 19.17 8.74
CA LEU A 386 -18.11 18.01 9.62
C LEU A 386 -17.24 16.92 8.98
N LEU A 387 -17.44 16.61 7.69
CA LEU A 387 -16.62 15.64 6.96
C LEU A 387 -15.16 16.09 6.84
N ALA A 388 -14.93 17.37 6.52
CA ALA A 388 -13.58 17.92 6.40
C ALA A 388 -12.87 17.98 7.76
N ALA A 389 -13.56 18.42 8.82
CA ALA A 389 -13.00 18.45 10.17
C ALA A 389 -12.68 17.04 10.68
N ALA A 390 -13.59 16.07 10.48
CA ALA A 390 -13.33 14.67 10.82
C ALA A 390 -12.15 14.10 10.04
N CYS A 391 -12.05 14.39 8.73
CA CYS A 391 -10.91 13.97 7.91
C CYS A 391 -9.59 14.51 8.48
N ILE A 392 -9.50 15.81 8.79
CA ILE A 392 -8.34 16.46 9.42
C ILE A 392 -8.03 15.86 10.80
N ALA A 393 -9.05 15.57 11.58
CA ALA A 393 -8.91 15.20 12.97
C ALA A 393 -8.55 13.71 13.16
N LEU A 394 -9.03 12.81 12.30
CA LEU A 394 -8.88 11.34 12.43
C LEU A 394 -7.52 10.79 11.97
N ARG A 395 -6.75 11.52 11.15
CA ARG A 395 -5.42 11.11 10.65
C ARG A 395 -4.56 12.33 10.32
N HIS A 396 -3.24 12.21 10.49
CA HIS A 396 -2.27 13.23 10.08
C HIS A 396 -2.25 13.48 8.55
N ASN A 397 -2.72 12.52 7.76
CA ASN A 397 -2.80 12.63 6.29
C ASN A 397 -4.09 13.31 5.80
N GLY A 398 -5.05 13.55 6.71
CA GLY A 398 -6.33 14.15 6.37
C GLY A 398 -6.33 15.62 5.97
N PRO A 399 -5.48 16.51 6.55
CA PRO A 399 -5.47 17.92 6.17
C PRO A 399 -5.24 18.18 4.67
N PRO A 400 -4.22 17.58 4.01
CA PRO A 400 -4.05 17.75 2.57
C PRO A 400 -5.24 17.26 1.74
N VAL A 401 -5.92 16.19 2.17
CA VAL A 401 -7.10 15.64 1.48
C VAL A 401 -8.30 16.57 1.61
N ALA A 402 -8.60 17.03 2.82
CA ALA A 402 -9.69 17.98 3.08
C ALA A 402 -9.46 19.31 2.36
N LEU A 403 -8.23 19.82 2.38
CA LEU A 403 -7.83 21.02 1.64
C LEU A 403 -8.07 20.86 0.15
N THR A 404 -7.66 19.72 -0.43
CA THR A 404 -7.86 19.44 -1.86
C THR A 404 -9.34 19.42 -2.23
N ALA A 405 -10.19 18.78 -1.42
CA ALA A 405 -11.63 18.77 -1.62
C ALA A 405 -12.22 20.20 -1.64
N LEU A 406 -11.79 21.05 -0.70
CA LEU A 406 -12.25 22.43 -0.58
C LEU A 406 -11.72 23.31 -1.70
N LEU A 407 -10.46 23.15 -2.12
CA LEU A 407 -9.88 23.88 -3.25
C LEU A 407 -10.65 23.62 -4.55
N ILE A 408 -11.02 22.37 -4.83
CA ILE A 408 -11.87 22.01 -5.99
C ILE A 408 -13.21 22.76 -5.93
N LEU A 409 -13.81 22.92 -4.75
CA LEU A 409 -15.10 23.60 -4.58
C LEU A 409 -14.98 25.12 -4.54
N ILE A 410 -13.82 25.66 -4.15
CA ILE A 410 -13.50 27.09 -4.15
C ILE A 410 -13.35 27.60 -5.58
N VAL A 411 -12.71 26.84 -6.47
CA VAL A 411 -12.55 27.23 -7.88
C VAL A 411 -13.86 27.14 -8.66
N ARG A 412 -14.90 26.52 -8.10
CA ARG A 412 -16.22 26.43 -8.72
C ARG A 412 -16.96 27.79 -8.65
N PRO A 413 -17.43 28.33 -9.79
CA PRO A 413 -18.26 29.53 -9.80
C PRO A 413 -19.53 29.39 -8.94
N GLY A 414 -19.85 30.42 -8.15
CA GLY A 414 -21.07 30.48 -7.35
C GLY A 414 -21.05 29.79 -5.97
N THR A 415 -20.00 29.03 -5.65
CA THR A 415 -19.81 28.41 -4.32
C THR A 415 -18.55 28.87 -3.59
N ARG A 416 -17.68 29.67 -4.22
CA ARG A 416 -16.37 30.10 -3.70
C ARG A 416 -16.37 30.56 -2.25
N LEU A 417 -17.16 31.59 -1.91
CA LEU A 417 -17.19 32.14 -0.55
C LEU A 417 -17.73 31.14 0.48
N ARG A 418 -18.70 30.28 0.08
CA ARG A 418 -19.23 29.25 0.96
C ARG A 418 -18.20 28.15 1.20
N ALA A 419 -17.51 27.69 0.16
CA ALA A 419 -16.44 26.71 0.28
C ALA A 419 -15.27 27.26 1.13
N LEU A 420 -14.93 28.56 0.98
CA LEU A 420 -13.94 29.22 1.84
C LEU A 420 -14.40 29.28 3.30
N ALA A 421 -15.66 29.64 3.56
CA ALA A 421 -16.23 29.60 4.91
C ALA A 421 -16.21 28.17 5.48
N CYS A 422 -16.55 27.15 4.69
CA CYS A 422 -16.45 25.75 5.09
C CYS A 422 -15.01 25.36 5.43
N LEU A 423 -14.01 25.85 4.68
CA LEU A 423 -12.60 25.60 4.98
C LEU A 423 -12.21 26.19 6.34
N VAL A 424 -12.51 27.46 6.58
CA VAL A 424 -12.21 28.14 7.84
C VAL A 424 -12.90 27.43 9.01
N LEU A 425 -14.18 27.09 8.87
CA LEU A 425 -14.95 26.38 9.89
C LEU A 425 -14.43 24.95 10.13
N ALA A 426 -14.04 24.23 9.09
CA ALA A 426 -13.50 22.88 9.23
C ALA A 426 -12.15 22.87 9.94
N VAL A 427 -11.26 23.81 9.56
CA VAL A 427 -9.96 23.99 10.24
C VAL A 427 -10.17 24.44 11.67
N GLY A 428 -11.05 25.42 11.92
CA GLY A 428 -11.38 25.90 13.25
C GLY A 428 -11.96 24.79 14.14
N LEU A 429 -12.85 23.95 13.61
CA LEU A 429 -13.42 22.82 14.35
C LEU A 429 -12.37 21.74 14.63
N ALA A 430 -11.52 21.40 13.66
CA ALA A 430 -10.45 20.43 13.87
C ALA A 430 -9.41 20.93 14.88
N TRP A 431 -9.09 22.23 14.85
CA TRP A 431 -8.24 22.90 15.84
C TRP A 431 -8.90 22.89 17.22
N ALA A 432 -10.20 23.20 17.32
CA ALA A 432 -10.94 23.14 18.57
C ALA A 432 -10.91 21.74 19.20
N ILE A 433 -11.06 20.69 18.39
CA ILE A 433 -10.98 19.28 18.83
C ILE A 433 -9.57 18.93 19.31
N LYS A 434 -8.54 19.28 18.54
CA LYS A 434 -7.15 18.90 18.85
C LYS A 434 -6.49 19.77 19.92
N GLY A 435 -6.94 21.01 20.11
CA GLY A 435 -6.44 21.96 21.10
C GLY A 435 -7.41 22.07 22.27
N PRO A 436 -8.24 23.13 22.34
CA PRO A 436 -9.07 23.45 23.51
C PRO A 436 -9.87 22.29 24.09
N LEU A 437 -10.53 21.47 23.28
CA LEU A 437 -11.33 20.35 23.77
C LEU A 437 -10.46 19.24 24.36
N ALA A 438 -9.34 18.93 23.71
CA ALA A 438 -8.38 17.94 24.21
C ALA A 438 -7.71 18.42 25.50
N ASP A 439 -7.38 19.71 25.61
CA ASP A 439 -6.84 20.31 26.84
C ASP A 439 -7.87 20.32 27.97
N TRP A 440 -9.14 20.59 27.65
CA TRP A 440 -10.23 20.59 28.64
C TRP A 440 -10.48 19.22 29.28
N VAL A 441 -10.16 18.13 28.57
CA VAL A 441 -10.25 16.75 29.10
C VAL A 441 -8.89 16.17 29.53
N ASP A 442 -7.91 17.03 29.80
CA ASP A 442 -6.57 16.67 30.27
C ASP A 442 -5.86 15.62 29.39
N THR A 443 -6.01 15.74 28.06
CA THR A 443 -5.35 14.82 27.11
C THR A 443 -3.83 14.93 27.22
N LYS A 444 -3.15 13.83 27.51
CA LYS A 444 -1.69 13.77 27.54
C LYS A 444 -1.13 14.02 26.14
N ARG A 445 -0.38 15.12 26.01
CA ARG A 445 0.31 15.53 24.79
C ARG A 445 1.52 14.63 24.51
N THR A 446 1.52 14.03 23.34
CA THR A 446 2.55 13.15 22.79
C THR A 446 2.69 13.51 21.31
N SER A 447 3.92 13.59 20.82
CA SER A 447 4.14 13.76 19.39
C SER A 447 4.32 12.41 18.71
N ALA A 448 3.65 12.21 17.58
CA ALA A 448 3.93 11.09 16.69
C ALA A 448 5.06 11.41 15.69
N ALA A 449 5.53 12.66 15.64
CA ALA A 449 6.46 13.13 14.62
C ALA A 449 7.87 12.54 14.77
N TYR A 450 8.30 12.27 16.02
CA TYR A 450 9.60 11.65 16.29
C TYR A 450 9.76 10.32 15.53
N MET A 451 8.68 9.55 15.34
CA MET A 451 8.75 8.29 14.59
C MET A 451 9.25 8.54 13.16
N VAL A 452 8.67 9.51 12.46
CA VAL A 452 9.12 9.84 11.09
C VAL A 452 10.59 10.25 11.13
N TYR A 453 10.97 11.17 12.02
CA TYR A 453 12.34 11.69 12.09
C TYR A 453 13.36 10.58 12.39
N SER A 454 13.05 9.70 13.35
CA SER A 454 13.91 8.58 13.71
C SER A 454 14.05 7.56 12.60
N HIS A 455 13.02 7.35 11.77
CA HIS A 455 13.10 6.42 10.64
C HIS A 455 14.08 6.92 9.57
N HIS A 456 14.00 8.21 9.24
CA HIS A 456 14.92 8.86 8.32
C HIS A 456 16.35 8.93 8.88
N LEU A 457 16.51 9.24 10.18
CA LEU A 457 17.81 9.22 10.84
C LEU A 457 18.43 7.81 10.82
N ALA A 458 17.66 6.77 11.14
CA ALA A 458 18.13 5.39 11.07
C ALA A 458 18.60 5.01 9.66
N ALA A 459 17.93 5.51 8.60
CA ALA A 459 18.38 5.29 7.22
C ALA A 459 19.78 5.87 6.94
N HIS A 460 20.09 7.04 7.48
CA HIS A 460 21.42 7.62 7.37
C HIS A 460 22.48 6.89 8.21
N LEU A 461 22.12 6.53 9.45
CA LEU A 461 23.03 5.88 10.38
C LEU A 461 23.42 4.49 9.88
N ALA A 462 22.49 3.75 9.28
CA ALA A 462 22.76 2.48 8.61
C ALA A 462 23.75 2.55 7.43
N GLN A 463 23.96 3.74 6.87
CA GLN A 463 24.94 4.01 5.82
C GLN A 463 26.25 4.61 6.36
N GLY A 464 26.44 4.58 7.68
CA GLY A 464 27.58 5.21 8.35
C GLY A 464 27.60 6.74 8.21
N HIS A 465 26.50 7.36 7.78
CA HIS A 465 26.38 8.81 7.67
C HIS A 465 25.99 9.38 9.03
N LEU A 466 26.97 9.94 9.74
CA LEU A 466 26.79 10.51 11.08
C LEU A 466 26.60 12.04 11.04
N PRO A 467 25.90 12.64 12.03
CA PRO A 467 25.86 14.09 12.20
C PRO A 467 27.25 14.72 12.26
N SER A 468 27.40 15.97 11.82
CA SER A 468 28.69 16.67 11.87
C SER A 468 29.02 17.21 13.27
N SER A 469 28.00 17.53 14.07
CA SER A 469 28.15 17.99 15.45
C SER A 469 28.38 16.83 16.41
N THR A 470 29.37 16.95 17.30
CA THR A 470 29.59 15.99 18.40
C THR A 470 28.44 15.97 19.40
N GLU A 471 27.79 17.13 19.59
CA GLU A 471 26.62 17.23 20.46
C GLU A 471 25.41 16.50 19.89
N ASP A 472 25.23 16.56 18.57
CA ASP A 472 24.14 15.86 17.90
C ASP A 472 24.38 14.35 17.87
N ARG A 473 25.63 13.90 17.74
CA ARG A 473 25.99 12.49 17.94
C ARG A 473 25.67 12.03 19.36
N ALA A 474 26.10 12.78 20.38
CA ALA A 474 25.81 12.45 21.76
C ALA A 474 24.29 12.42 22.06
N LEU A 475 23.50 13.27 21.41
CA LEU A 475 22.05 13.20 21.49
C LEU A 475 21.49 11.92 20.87
N LEU A 476 21.93 11.54 19.65
CA LEU A 476 21.49 10.29 19.04
C LEU A 476 21.91 9.08 19.89
N ASP A 477 23.14 9.06 20.38
CA ASP A 477 23.64 8.04 21.31
C ASP A 477 22.87 8.03 22.64
N ALA A 478 22.25 9.14 23.05
CA ALA A 478 21.39 9.19 24.25
C ALA A 478 19.98 8.64 23.99
N ILE A 479 19.57 8.52 22.73
CA ILE A 479 18.27 7.96 22.35
C ILE A 479 18.40 6.44 22.13
N ASP A 480 19.50 5.93 21.56
CA ASP A 480 19.82 4.48 21.53
C ASP A 480 21.19 4.24 22.12
N HIS A 481 21.26 3.16 22.87
CA HIS A 481 22.54 2.59 23.28
C HIS A 481 22.82 1.21 22.67
N GLY A 482 21.96 0.73 21.75
CA GLY A 482 21.90 -0.68 21.36
C GLY A 482 22.43 -1.00 19.97
N ALA A 483 22.42 -0.07 19.01
CA ALA A 483 23.00 -0.28 17.68
C ALA A 483 23.34 1.02 16.94
N ASP A 484 24.51 1.05 16.30
CA ASP A 484 25.02 2.20 15.53
C ASP A 484 24.18 2.52 14.27
N ASP A 485 23.44 1.53 13.74
CA ASP A 485 22.58 1.64 12.55
C ASP A 485 21.08 1.86 12.88
N TRP A 486 20.75 1.87 14.18
CA TRP A 486 19.39 1.89 14.73
C TRP A 486 18.47 0.74 14.29
N ARG A 487 19.04 -0.40 13.90
CA ARG A 487 18.32 -1.59 13.40
C ARG A 487 17.40 -1.21 12.24
N TYR A 488 17.92 -0.39 11.34
CA TYR A 488 17.17 0.19 10.24
C TYR A 488 16.47 -0.88 9.40
N ASN A 489 15.17 -0.69 9.22
CA ASN A 489 14.38 -1.41 8.23
C ASN A 489 13.55 -0.40 7.45
N CYS A 490 13.81 -0.27 6.15
CA CYS A 490 13.16 0.75 5.34
C CYS A 490 11.65 0.54 5.18
N ALA A 491 11.13 -0.69 5.38
CA ALA A 491 9.71 -0.97 5.27
C ALA A 491 8.94 -0.70 6.58
N ILE A 492 9.59 -0.82 7.74
CA ILE A 492 8.94 -0.69 9.05
C ILE A 492 9.88 -0.10 10.09
N ILE A 493 9.41 0.90 10.83
CA ILE A 493 10.18 1.52 11.91
C ILE A 493 10.24 0.69 13.21
N ASN A 494 9.33 -0.27 13.37
CA ASN A 494 9.14 -1.00 14.64
C ASN A 494 10.43 -1.57 15.26
N PRO A 495 11.37 -2.19 14.51
CA PRO A 495 12.64 -2.70 15.07
C PRO A 495 13.52 -1.61 15.70
N THR A 496 13.35 -0.36 15.27
CA THR A 496 14.02 0.81 15.84
C THR A 496 13.33 1.24 17.14
N ILE A 497 12.05 1.65 17.06
CA ILE A 497 11.39 2.38 18.16
C ILE A 497 10.76 1.52 19.27
N PHE A 498 10.51 0.23 19.01
CA PHE A 498 9.97 -0.70 20.02
C PHE A 498 11.07 -1.61 20.60
N ASN A 499 12.33 -1.23 20.43
CA ASN A 499 13.46 -1.90 21.06
C ASN A 499 13.69 -1.30 22.46
N ASP A 500 14.06 -2.13 23.43
CA ASP A 500 14.33 -1.68 24.81
C ASP A 500 15.50 -0.68 24.91
N ALA A 501 16.41 -0.68 23.92
CA ALA A 501 17.50 0.29 23.84
C ALA A 501 17.06 1.69 23.37
N TYR A 502 15.89 1.81 22.72
CA TYR A 502 15.37 3.07 22.18
C TYR A 502 14.55 3.83 23.23
N SER A 503 14.98 5.04 23.59
CA SER A 503 14.21 5.93 24.48
C SER A 503 13.18 6.78 23.73
N ILE A 504 11.91 6.34 23.74
CA ILE A 504 10.79 7.14 23.21
C ILE A 504 10.66 8.48 23.94
N ALA A 505 10.86 8.50 25.27
CA ALA A 505 10.74 9.72 26.06
C ALA A 505 11.75 10.79 25.62
N THR A 506 13.03 10.40 25.49
CA THR A 506 14.12 11.29 25.05
C THR A 506 13.90 11.76 23.61
N ALA A 507 13.44 10.89 22.72
CA ALA A 507 13.13 11.25 21.34
C ALA A 507 11.99 12.27 21.23
N VAL A 508 10.93 12.11 22.03
CA VAL A 508 9.80 13.06 22.07
C VAL A 508 10.23 14.40 22.65
N GLU A 509 11.01 14.40 23.73
CA GLU A 509 11.55 15.61 24.37
C GLU A 509 12.42 16.44 23.40
N HIS A 510 13.23 15.77 22.57
CA HIS A 510 14.16 16.41 21.64
C HIS A 510 13.72 16.37 20.17
N GLN A 511 12.43 16.17 19.88
CA GLN A 511 11.92 16.02 18.51
C GLN A 511 12.29 17.15 17.54
N ASP A 512 12.34 18.40 18.02
CA ASP A 512 12.69 19.55 17.18
C ASP A 512 14.17 19.51 16.77
N ARG A 513 15.03 19.02 17.69
CA ARG A 513 16.44 18.75 17.39
C ARG A 513 16.57 17.58 16.41
N LEU A 514 15.79 16.52 16.57
CA LEU A 514 15.77 15.40 15.63
C LEU A 514 15.40 15.85 14.22
N LEU A 515 14.34 16.67 14.07
CA LEU A 515 13.97 17.25 12.79
C LEU A 515 15.12 18.06 12.20
N ARG A 516 15.78 18.92 12.98
CA ARG A 516 16.92 19.72 12.51
C ARG A 516 18.08 18.82 12.05
N ILE A 517 18.46 17.82 12.85
CA ILE A 517 19.56 16.89 12.54
C ILE A 517 19.23 16.13 11.25
N TRP A 518 18.02 15.59 11.15
CA TRP A 518 17.54 14.92 9.95
C TRP A 518 17.65 15.83 8.72
N LEU A 519 17.09 17.04 8.76
CA LEU A 519 17.12 17.97 7.62
C LEU A 519 18.55 18.34 7.20
N GLU A 520 19.48 18.46 8.14
CA GLU A 520 20.90 18.70 7.83
C GLU A 520 21.53 17.50 7.12
N MET A 521 21.28 16.29 7.62
CA MET A 521 21.81 15.06 7.03
C MET A 521 21.19 14.78 5.65
N ALA A 522 19.87 14.93 5.54
CA ALA A 522 19.11 14.82 4.29
C ALA A 522 19.65 15.78 3.21
N ARG A 523 19.98 17.01 3.59
CA ARG A 523 20.56 17.99 2.65
C ARG A 523 21.95 17.59 2.16
N LYS A 524 22.76 16.95 3.00
CA LYS A 524 24.13 16.51 2.64
C LYS A 524 24.14 15.22 1.83
N ARG A 525 23.20 14.30 2.10
CA ARG A 525 23.05 13.01 1.42
C ARG A 525 21.61 12.80 0.96
N PRO A 526 21.13 13.57 -0.03
CA PRO A 526 19.76 13.44 -0.53
C PRO A 526 19.50 12.09 -1.21
N ASP A 527 20.56 11.42 -1.69
CA ASP A 527 20.52 10.06 -2.22
C ASP A 527 19.94 9.05 -1.19
N ILE A 528 20.44 9.08 0.06
CA ILE A 528 19.95 8.20 1.13
C ILE A 528 18.46 8.45 1.41
N GLU A 529 18.04 9.72 1.39
CA GLU A 529 16.65 10.11 1.61
C GLU A 529 15.72 9.62 0.50
N PHE A 530 16.14 9.75 -0.76
CA PHE A 530 15.37 9.22 -1.88
C PHE A 530 15.23 7.70 -1.79
N ASP A 531 16.31 6.98 -1.45
CA ASP A 531 16.30 5.52 -1.27
C ASP A 531 15.31 5.09 -0.19
N HIS A 532 15.39 5.76 0.97
CA HIS A 532 14.50 5.53 2.09
C HIS A 532 13.04 5.76 1.68
N LEU A 533 12.73 6.92 1.12
CA LEU A 533 11.37 7.30 0.72
C LEU A 533 10.79 6.32 -0.30
N LEU A 534 11.55 5.88 -1.31
CA LEU A 534 11.04 4.91 -2.28
C LEU A 534 10.84 3.52 -1.68
N CYS A 535 11.73 3.06 -0.79
CA CYS A 535 11.50 1.81 -0.09
C CYS A 535 10.28 1.90 0.85
N ALA A 536 10.23 2.90 1.73
CA ALA A 536 9.19 3.05 2.73
C ALA A 536 7.79 3.20 2.10
N SER A 537 7.73 3.85 0.93
CA SER A 537 6.50 4.05 0.17
C SER A 537 6.17 2.93 -0.82
N SER A 538 6.94 1.86 -0.87
CA SER A 538 6.87 0.87 -1.95
C SER A 538 5.52 0.15 -2.05
N MET A 539 4.74 0.09 -0.97
CA MET A 539 3.37 -0.43 -1.03
C MET A 539 2.47 0.38 -1.97
N VAL A 540 2.71 1.70 -2.10
CA VAL A 540 1.89 2.63 -2.88
C VAL A 540 2.08 2.43 -4.39
N TRP A 541 3.27 2.00 -4.81
CA TRP A 541 3.64 1.97 -6.23
C TRP A 541 4.18 0.62 -6.74
N ARG A 542 4.58 -0.34 -5.90
CA ARG A 542 5.04 -1.68 -6.33
C ARG A 542 3.98 -2.78 -6.15
N PHE A 543 4.05 -3.81 -6.99
CA PHE A 543 3.15 -4.97 -6.95
C PHE A 543 3.69 -6.15 -6.14
N LYS A 544 5.02 -6.31 -6.02
CA LYS A 544 5.65 -7.50 -5.41
C LYS A 544 5.98 -7.29 -3.94
N HIS A 545 5.87 -8.38 -3.19
CA HIS A 545 6.40 -8.57 -1.85
C HIS A 545 7.80 -9.21 -1.96
N SER A 546 8.81 -8.59 -1.37
CA SER A 546 10.14 -9.16 -1.20
C SER A 546 10.81 -8.45 -0.04
N ASP A 547 11.59 -9.15 0.78
CA ASP A 547 12.28 -8.52 1.91
C ASP A 547 13.15 -7.33 1.44
N PRO A 548 13.21 -6.25 2.24
CA PRO A 548 12.55 -6.03 3.53
C PRO A 548 11.08 -5.61 3.41
N MET A 549 10.50 -5.54 2.21
CA MET A 549 9.12 -5.10 1.98
C MET A 549 8.11 -6.12 2.46
N TYR A 550 7.59 -5.89 3.66
CA TYR A 550 6.42 -6.58 4.18
C TYR A 550 5.10 -5.88 3.78
N LEU A 551 3.96 -6.47 4.10
CA LEU A 551 2.67 -5.78 4.08
C LEU A 551 1.82 -6.32 5.22
N TYR A 552 1.58 -5.51 6.25
CA TYR A 552 0.61 -5.85 7.27
C TYR A 552 -0.80 -5.54 6.77
N VAL A 553 -1.66 -6.56 6.77
CA VAL A 553 -3.00 -6.47 6.20
C VAL A 553 -4.04 -6.63 7.30
N PHE A 554 -4.12 -7.81 7.91
CA PHE A 554 -5.19 -8.14 8.84
C PHE A 554 -4.74 -8.13 10.29
N GLY A 555 -5.63 -7.68 11.19
CA GLY A 555 -5.48 -7.71 12.65
C GLY A 555 -5.56 -9.10 13.27
N PHE A 556 -4.98 -10.10 12.61
CA PHE A 556 -4.98 -11.49 13.06
C PHE A 556 -3.62 -11.87 13.63
N HIS A 557 -3.64 -12.62 14.72
CA HIS A 557 -2.46 -13.18 15.37
C HIS A 557 -2.60 -14.70 15.42
N THR A 558 -1.48 -15.41 15.33
CA THR A 558 -1.45 -16.86 15.51
C THR A 558 -0.87 -17.14 16.89
N GLY A 559 -1.69 -17.70 17.79
CA GLY A 559 -1.29 -18.03 19.15
C GLY A 559 -0.32 -19.22 19.22
N PRO A 560 0.23 -19.53 20.41
CA PRO A 560 1.19 -20.63 20.63
C PRO A 560 0.69 -21.99 20.13
N GLU A 561 -0.62 -22.25 20.22
CA GLU A 561 -1.27 -23.47 19.75
C GLU A 561 -1.74 -23.41 18.29
N LYS A 562 -1.22 -22.46 17.50
CA LYS A 562 -1.66 -22.19 16.11
C LYS A 562 -3.14 -21.83 15.97
N THR A 563 -3.76 -21.36 17.06
CA THR A 563 -5.12 -20.82 17.08
C THR A 563 -5.12 -19.41 16.51
N LEU A 564 -6.11 -19.11 15.67
CA LEU A 564 -6.29 -17.76 15.12
C LEU A 564 -6.91 -16.88 16.20
N GLN A 565 -6.30 -15.72 16.44
CA GLN A 565 -6.80 -14.70 17.35
C GLN A 565 -7.10 -13.43 16.55
N TRP A 566 -8.33 -12.92 16.66
CA TRP A 566 -8.77 -11.65 16.09
C TRP A 566 -9.02 -10.57 17.15
N VAL A 567 -8.81 -10.91 18.43
CA VAL A 567 -8.67 -9.96 19.52
C VAL A 567 -7.25 -10.11 20.06
N GLN A 568 -6.51 -9.00 20.09
CA GLN A 568 -5.14 -8.96 20.58
C GLN A 568 -5.05 -9.50 22.02
N PRO A 569 -4.28 -10.57 22.28
CA PRO A 569 -4.09 -11.09 23.62
C PRO A 569 -3.22 -10.13 24.47
N GLY A 570 -3.36 -10.24 25.79
CA GLY A 570 -2.49 -9.55 26.76
C GLY A 570 -2.88 -8.10 27.08
N LEU A 571 -4.01 -7.62 26.55
CA LEU A 571 -4.57 -6.29 26.85
C LEU A 571 -5.99 -6.43 27.40
N ASP A 572 -6.39 -5.53 28.30
CA ASP A 572 -7.77 -5.49 28.80
C ASP A 572 -8.75 -5.19 27.65
N GLY A 573 -9.84 -5.94 27.59
CA GLY A 573 -10.75 -5.93 26.45
C GLY A 573 -11.74 -7.11 26.45
N PRO A 574 -12.72 -7.10 25.54
CA PRO A 574 -13.68 -8.19 25.44
C PRO A 574 -13.03 -9.47 24.87
N ALA A 575 -13.46 -10.63 25.35
CA ALA A 575 -13.00 -11.91 24.81
C ALA A 575 -13.58 -12.20 23.42
N GLN A 576 -12.89 -13.07 22.66
CA GLN A 576 -13.40 -13.61 21.40
C GLN A 576 -14.66 -14.46 21.69
N ALA A 577 -15.77 -14.09 21.06
CA ALA A 577 -17.08 -14.66 21.37
C ALA A 577 -17.84 -15.04 20.08
N SER A 578 -17.13 -15.64 19.13
CA SER A 578 -17.74 -16.13 17.89
C SER A 578 -18.67 -17.31 18.17
N PRO A 579 -19.89 -17.34 17.61
CA PRO A 579 -20.77 -18.51 17.64
C PRO A 579 -20.29 -19.62 16.68
N VAL A 580 -19.37 -19.31 15.75
CA VAL A 580 -18.84 -20.23 14.73
C VAL A 580 -17.31 -20.12 14.62
N PRO A 581 -16.56 -20.42 15.70
CA PRO A 581 -15.11 -20.18 15.79
C PRO A 581 -14.30 -20.95 14.73
N GLU A 582 -14.74 -22.15 14.35
CA GLU A 582 -14.11 -22.93 13.28
C GLU A 582 -14.19 -22.23 11.91
N THR A 583 -15.33 -21.58 11.62
CA THR A 583 -15.49 -20.78 10.40
C THR A 583 -14.59 -19.54 10.43
N ALA A 584 -14.51 -18.85 11.57
CA ALA A 584 -13.62 -17.71 11.76
C ALA A 584 -12.16 -18.11 11.52
N TRP A 585 -11.74 -19.24 12.10
CA TRP A 585 -10.40 -19.81 11.90
C TRP A 585 -10.10 -20.12 10.43
N ARG A 586 -11.02 -20.80 9.72
CA ARG A 586 -10.84 -21.14 8.29
C ARG A 586 -10.71 -19.89 7.43
N ILE A 587 -11.57 -18.89 7.63
CA ILE A 587 -11.55 -17.64 6.87
C ILE A 587 -10.25 -16.88 7.17
N GLY A 588 -9.91 -16.68 8.44
CA GLY A 588 -8.70 -15.93 8.80
C GLY A 588 -7.42 -16.59 8.33
N ARG A 589 -7.28 -17.92 8.46
CA ARG A 589 -6.14 -18.65 7.89
C ARG A 589 -6.08 -18.57 6.37
N ALA A 590 -7.23 -18.63 5.69
CA ALA A 590 -7.25 -18.52 4.23
C ALA A 590 -6.71 -17.16 3.77
N VAL A 591 -7.15 -16.05 4.36
CA VAL A 591 -6.71 -14.71 3.92
C VAL A 591 -5.26 -14.37 4.28
N LEU A 592 -4.68 -15.05 5.27
CA LEU A 592 -3.28 -14.90 5.68
C LEU A 592 -2.28 -15.69 4.85
N LYS A 593 -2.73 -16.47 3.87
CA LYS A 593 -1.80 -17.24 3.03
C LYS A 593 -0.88 -16.30 2.23
N PRO A 594 0.45 -16.58 2.18
CA PRO A 594 1.40 -15.75 1.44
C PRO A 594 1.07 -15.58 -0.04
N GLU A 595 0.42 -16.57 -0.67
CA GLU A 595 -0.04 -16.52 -2.06
C GLU A 595 -0.99 -15.36 -2.37
N TYR A 596 -1.67 -14.80 -1.35
CA TYR A 596 -2.57 -13.66 -1.51
C TYR A 596 -1.91 -12.32 -1.19
N ALA A 597 -0.66 -12.27 -0.72
CA ALA A 597 0.00 -11.02 -0.32
C ALA A 597 0.00 -9.95 -1.42
N ALA A 598 0.17 -10.37 -2.68
CA ALA A 598 0.11 -9.46 -3.84
C ALA A 598 -1.29 -8.87 -4.09
N LEU A 599 -2.36 -9.61 -3.76
CA LEU A 599 -3.74 -9.13 -3.91
C LEU A 599 -4.05 -7.97 -2.98
N TRP A 600 -3.35 -7.89 -1.84
CA TRP A 600 -3.58 -6.88 -0.81
C TRP A 600 -2.82 -5.58 -1.04
N ARG A 601 -1.88 -5.51 -1.99
CA ARG A 601 -1.11 -4.28 -2.23
C ARG A 601 -1.99 -3.17 -2.83
N PRO A 602 -1.80 -1.90 -2.45
CA PRO A 602 -2.64 -0.79 -2.94
C PRO A 602 -2.26 -0.29 -4.35
N ALA A 603 -1.00 -0.49 -4.78
CA ALA A 603 -0.52 -0.01 -6.09
C ALA A 603 -1.41 -0.38 -7.30
N PRO A 604 -1.88 -1.64 -7.45
CA PRO A 604 -2.76 -2.01 -8.56
C PRO A 604 -4.09 -1.23 -8.55
N PHE A 605 -4.64 -0.96 -7.37
CA PHE A 605 -5.89 -0.21 -7.19
C PHE A 605 -5.72 1.25 -7.58
N LEU A 606 -4.61 1.87 -7.17
CA LEU A 606 -4.31 3.27 -7.49
C LEU A 606 -4.09 3.46 -9.00
N LEU A 607 -3.28 2.60 -9.62
CA LEU A 607 -3.04 2.61 -11.07
C LEU A 607 -4.31 2.32 -11.86
N GLY A 608 -5.07 1.30 -11.44
CA GLY A 608 -6.35 0.95 -12.05
C GLY A 608 -7.35 2.10 -11.96
N LEU A 609 -7.40 2.81 -10.82
CA LEU A 609 -8.26 3.98 -10.63
C LEU A 609 -7.91 5.10 -11.62
N CYS A 610 -6.62 5.40 -11.77
CA CYS A 610 -6.14 6.42 -12.72
C CYS A 610 -6.44 6.04 -14.17
N LEU A 611 -6.17 4.77 -14.53
CA LEU A 611 -6.45 4.25 -15.87
C LEU A 611 -7.95 4.29 -16.20
N LEU A 612 -8.80 3.88 -15.27
CA LEU A 612 -10.25 3.90 -15.46
C LEU A 612 -10.80 5.33 -15.49
N ALA A 613 -10.26 6.26 -14.71
CA ALA A 613 -10.62 7.67 -14.79
C ALA A 613 -10.25 8.28 -16.15
N LEU A 614 -9.10 7.91 -16.71
CA LEU A 614 -8.69 8.30 -18.06
C LEU A 614 -9.64 7.72 -19.12
N ILE A 615 -9.99 6.44 -19.01
CA ILE A 615 -10.96 5.81 -19.92
C ILE A 615 -12.32 6.49 -19.81
N ALA A 616 -12.79 6.79 -18.60
CA ALA A 616 -14.04 7.49 -18.37
C ALA A 616 -14.02 8.91 -18.95
N TRP A 617 -12.91 9.65 -18.80
CA TRP A 617 -12.71 10.94 -19.47
C TRP A 617 -12.86 10.79 -20.99
N GLN A 618 -12.11 9.88 -21.61
CA GLN A 618 -12.14 9.70 -23.07
C GLN A 618 -13.55 9.32 -23.58
N ARG A 619 -14.28 8.49 -22.83
CA ARG A 619 -15.64 8.07 -23.19
C ARG A 619 -16.68 9.15 -22.99
N THR A 620 -16.62 9.89 -21.89
CA THR A 620 -17.60 10.95 -21.58
C THR A 620 -17.32 12.23 -22.35
N GLY A 621 -16.06 12.47 -22.73
CA GLY A 621 -15.57 13.74 -23.27
C GLY A 621 -15.33 14.80 -22.19
N ASP A 622 -15.40 14.43 -20.90
CA ASP A 622 -15.32 15.36 -19.78
C ASP A 622 -14.00 15.20 -19.00
N PRO A 623 -13.06 16.15 -19.08
CA PRO A 623 -11.78 16.06 -18.36
C PRO A 623 -11.94 16.05 -16.83
N ARG A 624 -13.09 16.50 -16.33
CA ARG A 624 -13.37 16.51 -14.88
C ARG A 624 -13.44 15.10 -14.30
N MET A 625 -13.52 14.03 -15.11
CA MET A 625 -13.41 12.65 -14.61
C MET A 625 -12.09 12.40 -13.87
N ALA A 626 -11.04 13.16 -14.17
CA ALA A 626 -9.78 13.13 -13.41
C ALA A 626 -9.92 13.59 -11.94
N LEU A 627 -11.04 14.20 -11.55
CA LEU A 627 -11.32 14.54 -10.16
C LEU A 627 -11.67 13.32 -9.29
N ILE A 628 -12.12 12.21 -9.90
CA ILE A 628 -12.47 10.98 -9.17
C ILE A 628 -11.28 10.46 -8.33
N PRO A 629 -10.06 10.29 -8.91
CA PRO A 629 -8.89 9.88 -8.13
C PRO A 629 -8.24 11.01 -7.31
N ALA A 630 -8.60 12.29 -7.48
CA ALA A 630 -7.78 13.42 -7.02
C ALA A 630 -7.49 13.40 -5.51
N LEU A 631 -8.51 13.18 -4.67
CA LEU A 631 -8.35 13.15 -3.21
C LEU A 631 -7.47 11.97 -2.77
N VAL A 632 -7.64 10.81 -3.42
CA VAL A 632 -6.86 9.61 -3.14
C VAL A 632 -5.41 9.77 -3.61
N LEU A 633 -5.17 10.45 -4.74
CA LEU A 633 -3.80 10.74 -5.20
C LEU A 633 -3.04 11.63 -4.22
N VAL A 634 -3.70 12.66 -3.68
CA VAL A 634 -3.09 13.51 -2.63
C VAL A 634 -2.85 12.69 -1.36
N HIS A 635 -3.82 11.88 -0.94
CA HIS A 635 -3.66 10.98 0.20
C HIS A 635 -2.46 10.03 0.04
N SER A 636 -2.33 9.38 -1.12
CA SER A 636 -1.23 8.47 -1.42
C SER A 636 0.10 9.21 -1.51
N GLY A 637 0.14 10.41 -2.10
CA GLY A 637 1.36 11.23 -2.18
C GLY A 637 1.89 11.66 -0.81
N VAL A 638 1.01 12.04 0.12
CA VAL A 638 1.42 12.33 1.51
C VAL A 638 2.00 11.10 2.18
N LEU A 639 1.37 9.93 1.99
CA LEU A 639 1.90 8.67 2.52
C LEU A 639 3.23 8.28 1.89
N MET A 640 3.47 8.59 0.61
CA MET A 640 4.77 8.32 0.01
C MET A 640 5.91 9.10 0.68
N ALA A 641 5.60 10.26 1.28
CA ALA A 641 6.59 11.10 1.95
C ALA A 641 6.74 10.81 3.46
N ALA A 642 5.76 10.16 4.09
CA ALA A 642 5.68 10.04 5.56
C ALA A 642 5.34 8.63 6.06
N SER A 643 5.48 7.61 5.22
CA SER A 643 5.19 6.22 5.59
C SER A 643 6.27 5.67 6.51
N ILE A 644 5.88 5.30 7.73
CA ILE A 644 6.76 4.65 8.73
C ILE A 644 6.59 3.13 8.77
N ALA A 645 5.59 2.61 8.05
CA ALA A 645 5.19 1.21 8.05
C ALA A 645 4.39 0.88 6.79
N GLN A 646 4.65 -0.27 6.18
CA GLN A 646 3.87 -0.80 5.05
C GLN A 646 2.61 -1.53 5.56
N ASP A 647 1.64 -0.76 6.03
CA ASP A 647 0.34 -1.27 6.44
C ASP A 647 -0.74 -0.97 5.39
N ALA A 648 -1.46 -2.00 4.91
CA ALA A 648 -2.52 -1.83 3.91
C ALA A 648 -3.64 -0.87 4.40
N ARG A 649 -3.88 -0.81 5.72
CA ARG A 649 -4.86 0.10 6.34
C ARG A 649 -4.59 1.57 6.04
N TYR A 650 -3.33 1.97 5.85
CA TYR A 650 -3.00 3.36 5.54
C TYR A 650 -3.52 3.79 4.17
N GLN A 651 -3.65 2.86 3.21
CA GLN A 651 -4.17 3.13 1.86
C GLN A 651 -5.63 2.68 1.69
N LEU A 652 -6.37 2.42 2.78
CA LEU A 652 -7.77 2.01 2.74
C LEU A 652 -8.65 2.87 1.79
N PRO A 653 -8.54 4.21 1.76
CA PRO A 653 -9.31 5.04 0.82
C PRO A 653 -9.12 4.64 -0.66
N VAL A 654 -7.93 4.18 -1.05
CA VAL A 654 -7.63 3.76 -2.44
C VAL A 654 -8.50 2.57 -2.84
N TYR A 655 -8.53 1.52 -2.01
CA TYR A 655 -9.31 0.32 -2.29
C TYR A 655 -10.80 0.65 -2.40
N ILE A 656 -11.32 1.45 -1.46
CA ILE A 656 -12.75 1.79 -1.43
C ILE A 656 -13.14 2.59 -2.67
N VAL A 657 -12.40 3.66 -2.98
CA VAL A 657 -12.72 4.50 -4.13
C VAL A 657 -12.58 3.71 -5.44
N PHE A 658 -11.55 2.88 -5.59
CA PHE A 658 -11.41 2.01 -6.75
C PHE A 658 -12.58 1.04 -6.90
N LEU A 659 -12.87 0.22 -5.88
CA LEU A 659 -13.89 -0.83 -5.98
C LEU A 659 -15.30 -0.24 -6.19
N ALA A 660 -15.61 0.88 -5.53
CA ALA A 660 -16.90 1.56 -5.67
C ALA A 660 -17.07 2.23 -7.04
N ALA A 661 -16.01 2.84 -7.59
CA ALA A 661 -16.07 3.63 -8.82
C ALA A 661 -15.76 2.85 -10.10
N ALA A 662 -14.97 1.78 -10.01
CA ALA A 662 -14.43 1.05 -11.16
C ALA A 662 -15.52 0.57 -12.13
N PRO A 663 -16.64 -0.05 -11.69
CA PRO A 663 -17.69 -0.47 -12.61
C PRO A 663 -18.30 0.70 -13.40
N ALA A 664 -18.55 1.83 -12.74
CA ALA A 664 -19.12 3.00 -13.39
C ALA A 664 -18.17 3.60 -14.44
N MET A 665 -16.88 3.72 -14.12
CA MET A 665 -15.86 4.23 -15.04
C MET A 665 -15.63 3.27 -16.22
N ALA A 666 -15.54 1.97 -15.93
CA ALA A 666 -15.37 0.91 -16.92
C ALA A 666 -16.58 0.75 -17.85
N PHE A 667 -17.73 1.34 -17.54
CA PHE A 667 -18.93 1.36 -18.39
C PHE A 667 -19.44 2.79 -18.68
N ALA A 668 -18.57 3.79 -18.56
CA ALA A 668 -18.91 5.18 -18.84
C ALA A 668 -19.39 5.39 -20.29
N ARG A 669 -20.32 6.33 -20.48
CA ARG A 669 -20.99 6.60 -21.77
C ARG A 669 -20.99 8.10 -22.09
N ARG A 670 -21.04 8.44 -23.39
CA ARG A 670 -21.24 9.83 -23.83
C ARG A 670 -22.60 10.34 -23.36
N GLY A 671 -22.61 11.48 -22.66
CA GLY A 671 -23.83 12.25 -22.45
C GLY A 671 -24.31 12.83 -23.78
N THR A 672 -25.62 13.05 -23.92
CA THR A 672 -26.12 13.99 -24.94
C THR A 672 -25.52 15.35 -24.60
N SER A 673 -24.67 15.90 -25.47
CA SER A 673 -24.04 17.20 -25.24
C SER A 673 -25.13 18.20 -24.84
N ARG A 674 -25.05 18.77 -23.64
CA ARG A 674 -25.63 20.11 -23.44
C ARG A 674 -24.81 21.01 -24.35
N ARG A 675 -25.31 21.27 -25.56
CA ARG A 675 -24.83 22.40 -26.36
C ARG A 675 -24.92 23.63 -25.43
N PRO A 676 -23.90 24.51 -25.40
CA PRO A 676 -24.13 25.83 -24.83
C PRO A 676 -25.33 26.40 -25.60
N VAL A 677 -26.36 26.81 -24.87
CA VAL A 677 -27.47 27.56 -25.44
C VAL A 677 -26.82 28.82 -26.01
N SER A 678 -26.61 28.83 -27.32
CA SER A 678 -26.30 30.05 -28.05
C SER A 678 -27.41 31.03 -27.69
N ALA A 679 -27.03 32.16 -27.09
CA ALA A 679 -27.94 33.25 -26.80
C ALA A 679 -28.62 33.67 -28.12
N SER A 680 -29.84 33.20 -28.34
CA SER A 680 -30.74 33.79 -29.32
C SER A 680 -31.26 35.08 -28.69
N CYS A 681 -30.54 36.18 -28.91
CA CYS A 681 -31.14 37.50 -28.83
C CYS A 681 -32.06 37.64 -30.04
N SER A 682 -33.34 37.33 -29.86
CA SER A 682 -34.42 37.90 -30.66
C SER A 682 -34.75 39.26 -30.04
N ALA A 683 -34.42 40.35 -30.74
CA ALA A 683 -34.98 41.66 -30.46
C ALA A 683 -36.49 41.66 -30.80
N PRO A 684 -37.38 42.24 -29.98
CA PRO A 684 -38.69 42.65 -30.42
C PRO A 684 -38.60 44.01 -31.13
N GLU A 685 -39.48 44.19 -32.13
CA GLU A 685 -39.78 45.43 -32.84
C GLU A 685 -40.16 46.60 -31.91
#